data_AF-A0A4D9DHP6-F1
#
_entry.id   AF-A0A4D9DHP6-F1
#
_cell.length_a   1.000
_cell.length_b   1.000
_cell.length_c   1.000
_cell.angle_alpha   90.00
_cell.angle_beta   90.00
_cell.angle_gamma   90.00
#
_symmetry.space_group_name_H-M   'P 1'
#
loop_
_entity.id
_entity.type
_entity.pdbx_description
1 polymer ?
#
loop_
_entity_poly.entity_id
_entity_poly.type
_entity_poly.pdbx_seq_one_letter_code
_entity_poly.pdbx_strand_id
1 'polypeptide(L)'
;MEDGGWGEDFESCEQRRYVQSPTSQIHNTCWALLGLMAVRCLRRRGGPYKTEPASDLTRWRLSSEEGRQSWRYLEAGEECEREQSGLEAHCLGLDTSKFFKALPQACTAQEAALNGMKFYSGLQAEDGHWAGDYGGPLFLLPGFLITCHVAKIPLPEGYRREMVRYLRSVQLPDGGWGLHVEDKSTVFGTALNYTSLRILGVGPDDPDLVRARINLHSKGGAVGIPSWGKFWLAVLNVYSWEGMNTLLPELWLLPAWMPAHPSTLWCHCRQVYLPMSYCYATRLTAEEDELVQSLRQELYVQDYSSIDWPAQRNNVAACDLYTPHSWLLTLANAILNVYEAHHSARLRQRAIAELYDHIKADDRFTKAISIGPISKTINMLVRWYVEGESSPAFQEHVSRIPDYLWLGLDGMKMQVRRCGPGSERRDPEHPFAAAEMAHRAGQGSLTRGLSAYCKGGLARLLCLRGSATPAMSPFPAGLLIVIGPALAQFGFPIRRREGHVSRVTTSHRHGHGRDCTQPVCPIAFSVYGAHWYSVMAPAGSVARRDWQRRQECSAGAAGLDPVAIAIAVGPLPFAVLRSGSGAYRGCSQAAPAVPPHRCSSYLLQIPDNPPDYQKYYRQMSKLLSMRNPDGGFATYETKRGGRLLELLNPSEVFGDIMIDYCYVECTSAVVQALKHFHEAFPEHRAREVRETLRRGLQYCRRVQRADGSWEGSWAVCFTYGTWFGLEALACLEHTYQNGAACREVAQACQFLVSKQMEDGGWGEDFEAPAAAAHGGGGGLACYLESAPLTSAPSLCRYPDVGVLEKGIKVLIDKQLPNGDWPQENISGVFNKSCAISYTSYRNVFPIWALGRFARLHPGSALAGKLQPRSLHSEEEILAGGKRDGVLSGSPSA
;
A
#
# COMPACT_ATOMS: atom_id res chain seq x y z
N MET A 1 2.28 8.24 45.95
CA MET A 1 2.29 9.46 46.79
C MET A 1 3.68 10.09 46.70
N GLU A 2 4.01 11.18 47.41
CA GLU A 2 5.33 11.84 47.28
C GLU A 2 6.51 10.95 47.70
N ASP A 3 6.27 10.02 48.62
CA ASP A 3 7.18 8.95 49.05
C ASP A 3 7.29 7.77 48.06
N GLY A 4 6.60 7.83 46.93
CA GLY A 4 6.48 6.73 45.94
C GLY A 4 5.49 5.63 46.34
N GLY A 5 4.91 5.66 47.54
CA GLY A 5 4.01 4.63 48.05
C GLY A 5 2.55 4.76 47.59
N TRP A 6 1.76 3.73 47.92
CA TRP A 6 0.30 3.66 47.76
C TRP A 6 -0.38 3.39 49.11
N GLY A 7 -1.62 3.82 49.28
CA GLY A 7 -2.42 3.56 50.48
C GLY A 7 -3.89 3.88 50.24
N GLU A 8 -4.78 3.00 50.67
CA GLU A 8 -6.24 3.13 50.50
C GLU A 8 -6.88 3.38 51.86
N ASP A 9 -7.89 4.24 51.92
CA ASP A 9 -8.65 4.48 53.14
C ASP A 9 -9.79 3.47 53.31
N PHE A 10 -10.18 3.17 54.55
CA PHE A 10 -11.28 2.23 54.82
C PHE A 10 -12.63 2.75 54.27
N GLU A 11 -12.79 4.07 54.14
CA GLU A 11 -13.95 4.70 53.48
C GLU A 11 -14.20 4.13 52.07
N SER A 12 -13.17 3.58 51.41
CA SER A 12 -13.29 2.95 50.09
C SER A 12 -14.28 1.79 50.06
N CYS A 13 -14.40 1.04 51.16
CA CYS A 13 -15.35 -0.04 51.31
C CYS A 13 -16.80 0.47 51.47
N GLU A 14 -17.01 1.56 52.20
CA GLU A 14 -18.34 2.16 52.37
C GLU A 14 -18.80 2.88 51.09
N GLN A 15 -17.92 3.64 50.46
CA GLN A 15 -18.20 4.44 49.27
C GLN A 15 -18.13 3.64 47.96
N ARG A 16 -17.67 2.38 48.01
CA ARG A 16 -17.48 1.47 46.86
C ARG A 16 -16.64 2.05 45.71
N ARG A 17 -15.63 2.87 46.07
CA ARG A 17 -14.69 3.53 45.16
C ARG A 17 -13.37 3.71 45.90
N TYR A 18 -12.24 3.74 45.19
CA TYR A 18 -10.94 4.02 45.82
C TYR A 18 -10.94 5.42 46.47
N VAL A 19 -10.63 5.47 47.77
CA VAL A 19 -10.36 6.69 48.55
C VAL A 19 -8.88 6.67 48.94
N GLN A 20 -8.15 7.73 48.57
CA GLN A 20 -6.72 7.83 48.78
C GLN A 20 -6.40 8.08 50.27
N SER A 21 -5.67 7.16 50.91
CA SER A 21 -5.19 7.33 52.29
C SER A 21 -4.22 8.52 52.38
N PRO A 22 -4.22 9.31 53.48
CA PRO A 22 -3.27 10.40 53.69
C PRO A 22 -1.83 9.93 53.92
N THR A 23 -1.60 8.65 54.24
CA THR A 23 -0.28 8.03 54.38
C THR A 23 -0.17 6.79 53.51
N SER A 24 1.01 6.50 52.97
CA SER A 24 1.23 5.24 52.26
C SER A 24 1.21 4.05 53.23
N GLN A 25 0.89 2.88 52.70
CA GLN A 25 0.71 1.63 53.43
C GLN A 25 1.52 0.54 52.73
N ILE A 26 2.37 -0.16 53.47
CA ILE A 26 3.31 -1.14 52.90
C ILE A 26 2.57 -2.23 52.13
N HIS A 27 1.47 -2.76 52.67
CA HIS A 27 0.71 -3.84 52.03
C HIS A 27 0.01 -3.39 50.75
N ASN A 28 -0.64 -2.21 50.74
CA ASN A 28 -1.25 -1.66 49.50
C ASN A 28 -0.18 -1.30 48.46
N THR A 29 0.99 -0.84 48.89
CA THR A 29 2.14 -0.63 47.99
C THR A 29 2.63 -1.95 47.41
N CYS A 30 2.74 -3.01 48.21
CA CYS A 30 3.04 -4.35 47.72
C CYS A 30 1.96 -4.90 46.77
N TRP A 31 0.66 -4.69 47.04
CA TRP A 31 -0.42 -5.13 46.16
C TRP A 31 -0.47 -4.35 44.84
N ALA A 32 -0.25 -3.03 44.87
CA ALA A 32 -0.12 -2.21 43.67
C ALA A 32 1.10 -2.64 42.84
N LEU A 33 2.26 -2.84 43.46
CA LEU A 33 3.46 -3.36 42.79
C LEU A 33 3.24 -4.76 42.21
N LEU A 34 2.66 -5.69 42.96
CA LEU A 34 2.34 -7.04 42.49
C LEU A 34 1.33 -7.02 41.32
N GLY A 35 0.33 -6.13 41.36
CA GLY A 35 -0.60 -5.91 40.25
C GLY A 35 0.12 -5.40 39.01
N LEU A 36 0.92 -4.34 39.14
CA LEU A 36 1.72 -3.77 38.05
C LEU A 36 2.74 -4.77 37.47
N MET A 37 3.35 -5.61 38.31
CA MET A 37 4.28 -6.68 37.90
C MET A 37 3.56 -7.90 37.29
N ALA A 38 2.30 -8.14 37.64
CA ALA A 38 1.47 -9.20 37.06
C ALA A 38 0.97 -8.85 35.65
N VAL A 39 0.80 -7.56 35.33
CA VAL A 39 0.46 -7.07 33.97
C VAL A 39 1.69 -7.19 33.06
N ARG A 40 1.98 -8.42 32.61
CA ARG A 40 2.91 -8.66 31.51
C ARG A 40 2.33 -8.08 30.23
N CYS A 41 3.06 -7.15 29.60
CA CYS A 41 2.66 -6.59 28.31
C CYS A 41 2.82 -7.64 27.19
N LEU A 42 1.70 -8.22 26.74
CA LEU A 42 1.68 -9.35 25.79
C LEU A 42 1.72 -8.95 24.30
N ARG A 43 1.63 -7.65 23.97
CA ARG A 43 1.66 -7.12 22.59
C ARG A 43 2.59 -5.90 22.52
N ARG A 44 3.10 -5.58 21.33
CA ARG A 44 3.77 -4.31 21.03
C ARG A 44 3.02 -3.57 19.92
N ARG A 45 2.07 -2.71 20.29
CA ARG A 45 1.41 -1.79 19.33
C ARG A 45 2.34 -0.66 18.91
N GLY A 46 1.98 0.10 17.88
CA GLY A 46 2.55 1.42 17.60
C GLY A 46 3.93 1.43 16.92
N GLY A 47 4.40 0.26 16.45
CA GLY A 47 5.63 0.15 15.67
C GLY A 47 5.48 0.62 14.20
N PRO A 48 6.59 0.71 13.44
CA PRO A 48 7.96 0.37 13.83
C PRO A 48 8.57 1.41 14.78
N TYR A 49 9.36 0.95 15.75
CA TYR A 49 10.07 1.81 16.69
C TYR A 49 11.55 1.94 16.31
N LYS A 50 12.18 3.07 16.66
CA LYS A 50 13.62 3.23 16.51
C LYS A 50 14.36 2.40 17.56
N THR A 51 15.15 1.43 17.10
CA THR A 51 16.04 0.62 17.95
C THR A 51 17.52 0.91 17.65
N GLU A 52 18.44 0.37 18.44
CA GLU A 52 19.89 0.48 18.18
C GLU A 52 20.27 -0.24 16.86
N PRO A 53 21.07 0.38 15.96
CA PRO A 53 21.44 -0.19 14.67
C PRO A 53 22.61 -1.19 14.73
N ALA A 54 22.61 -2.18 13.84
CA ALA A 54 23.68 -3.18 13.72
C ALA A 54 24.70 -2.83 12.59
N SER A 55 24.51 -1.68 11.96
CA SER A 55 25.31 -1.13 10.87
C SER A 55 25.30 0.40 10.90
N ASP A 56 26.22 1.04 10.19
CA ASP A 56 26.22 2.51 10.09
C ASP A 56 25.09 2.98 9.17
N LEU A 57 24.01 3.49 9.77
CA LEU A 57 22.84 4.02 9.07
C LEU A 57 23.19 5.16 8.09
N THR A 58 24.27 5.91 8.29
CA THR A 58 24.69 6.99 7.37
C THR A 58 25.23 6.44 6.03
N ARG A 59 25.56 5.15 5.97
CA ARG A 59 26.16 4.46 4.82
C ARG A 59 25.15 3.63 4.02
N TRP A 60 23.88 3.63 4.41
CA TRP A 60 22.80 3.07 3.61
C TRP A 60 22.30 4.06 2.57
N ARG A 61 21.96 3.54 1.38
CA ARG A 61 21.39 4.28 0.26
C ARG A 61 20.14 3.59 -0.27
N LEU A 62 19.08 4.36 -0.49
CA LEU A 62 17.90 3.95 -1.24
C LEU A 62 18.09 4.33 -2.71
N SER A 63 17.79 3.42 -3.63
CA SER A 63 17.67 3.69 -5.06
C SER A 63 16.20 3.67 -5.46
N SER A 64 15.76 4.60 -6.31
CA SER A 64 14.42 4.62 -6.92
C SER A 64 14.51 4.63 -8.45
N GLU A 65 14.27 3.49 -9.10
CA GLU A 65 14.21 3.39 -10.57
C GLU A 65 12.84 2.90 -11.05
N GLU A 66 11.98 3.82 -11.49
CA GLU A 66 10.59 3.54 -11.90
C GLU A 66 9.79 2.80 -10.80
N GLY A 67 9.89 3.24 -9.54
CA GLY A 67 9.32 2.49 -8.41
C GLY A 67 10.05 1.17 -8.13
N ARG A 68 11.32 1.02 -8.56
CA ARG A 68 12.25 0.06 -7.97
C ARG A 68 12.88 0.68 -6.74
N GLN A 69 12.29 0.42 -5.59
CA GLN A 69 12.96 0.62 -4.31
C GLN A 69 13.98 -0.52 -4.11
N SER A 70 15.22 -0.18 -3.80
CA SER A 70 16.21 -1.13 -3.28
C SER A 70 17.22 -0.43 -2.37
N TRP A 71 17.56 -1.09 -1.27
CA TRP A 71 18.53 -0.59 -0.30
C TRP A 71 19.93 -1.16 -0.58
N ARG A 72 20.96 -0.31 -0.59
CA ARG A 72 22.37 -0.69 -0.67
C ARG A 72 23.11 -0.20 0.56
N TYR A 73 23.89 -1.08 1.19
CA TYR A 73 24.90 -0.68 2.15
C TYR A 73 26.21 -0.41 1.38
N LEU A 74 26.91 0.67 1.75
CA LEU A 74 28.23 1.00 1.19
C LEU A 74 29.30 0.35 2.06
N GLU A 75 30.22 -0.43 1.49
CA GLU A 75 31.22 -1.16 2.29
C GLU A 75 32.44 -0.29 2.64
N ALA A 76 33.24 -0.68 3.64
CA ALA A 76 34.31 0.17 4.17
C ALA A 76 35.34 0.55 3.08
N GLY A 77 35.54 1.86 2.87
CA GLY A 77 36.36 2.40 1.78
C GLY A 77 35.61 2.72 0.47
N GLU A 78 34.33 2.33 0.35
CA GLU A 78 33.46 2.75 -0.75
C GLU A 78 32.97 4.19 -0.54
N GLU A 79 33.40 5.11 -1.40
CA GLU A 79 32.85 6.46 -1.51
C GLU A 79 31.54 6.44 -2.30
N CYS A 80 30.59 7.31 -1.94
CA CYS A 80 29.33 7.45 -2.64
C CYS A 80 29.31 8.72 -3.48
N GLU A 81 28.86 8.62 -4.73
CA GLU A 81 28.65 9.77 -5.63
C GLU A 81 27.64 10.80 -5.10
N ARG A 82 26.88 10.49 -4.04
CA ARG A 82 25.93 11.41 -3.40
C ARG A 82 25.88 11.33 -1.87
N GLU A 83 25.58 12.48 -1.26
CA GLU A 83 25.13 12.55 0.14
C GLU A 83 23.85 11.72 0.36
N GLN A 84 23.61 11.39 1.63
CA GLN A 84 22.34 10.84 2.09
C GLN A 84 21.27 11.93 2.09
N SER A 85 20.08 11.59 1.59
CA SER A 85 18.93 12.49 1.44
C SER A 85 18.06 12.57 2.69
N GLY A 86 17.16 13.56 2.74
CA GLY A 86 16.16 13.68 3.81
C GLY A 86 15.16 12.51 3.86
N LEU A 87 14.82 11.93 2.70
CA LEU A 87 14.01 10.71 2.61
C LEU A 87 14.72 9.53 3.28
N GLU A 88 15.99 9.29 2.95
CA GLU A 88 16.76 8.21 3.57
C GLU A 88 16.94 8.44 5.07
N ALA A 89 17.28 9.68 5.49
CA ALA A 89 17.40 10.02 6.91
C ALA A 89 16.09 9.78 7.68
N HIS A 90 14.93 10.11 7.08
CA HIS A 90 13.61 9.85 7.65
C HIS A 90 13.30 8.36 7.77
N CYS A 91 13.46 7.58 6.69
CA CYS A 91 13.20 6.14 6.68
C CYS A 91 14.07 5.36 7.70
N LEU A 92 15.29 5.82 7.95
CA LEU A 92 16.25 5.23 8.88
C LEU A 92 16.14 5.79 10.32
N GLY A 93 15.29 6.79 10.56
CA GLY A 93 15.14 7.43 11.88
C GLY A 93 16.36 8.23 12.34
N LEU A 94 17.18 8.71 11.41
CA LEU A 94 18.26 9.65 11.69
C LEU A 94 17.70 11.05 11.99
N ASP A 95 18.55 11.97 12.47
CA ASP A 95 18.11 13.37 12.58
C ASP A 95 17.81 13.93 11.18
N THR A 96 16.63 14.54 11.05
CA THR A 96 16.16 15.16 9.81
C THR A 96 16.21 16.68 9.84
N SER A 97 16.67 17.31 10.93
CA SER A 97 16.69 18.78 11.10
C SER A 97 17.43 19.55 10.00
N LYS A 98 18.49 18.94 9.43
CA LYS A 98 19.23 19.45 8.25
C LYS A 98 18.33 19.63 7.02
N PHE A 99 17.32 18.78 6.86
CA PHE A 99 16.46 18.68 5.68
C PHE A 99 15.07 19.29 5.91
N PHE A 100 14.43 18.97 7.03
CA PHE A 100 13.05 19.37 7.36
C PHE A 100 13.05 20.30 8.56
N LYS A 101 13.03 21.60 8.28
CA LYS A 101 13.06 22.66 9.30
C LYS A 101 11.71 22.79 10.01
N ALA A 102 11.76 23.28 11.25
CA ALA A 102 10.55 23.69 11.96
C ALA A 102 9.77 24.76 11.17
N LEU A 103 8.45 24.63 11.17
CA LEU A 103 7.47 25.49 10.53
C LEU A 103 6.69 26.27 11.61
N PRO A 104 6.01 27.37 11.26
CA PRO A 104 5.07 28.02 12.18
C PRO A 104 3.98 27.02 12.61
N GLN A 105 3.72 26.96 13.92
CA GLN A 105 2.64 26.14 14.48
C GLN A 105 1.31 26.54 13.83
N ALA A 106 0.59 25.55 13.29
CA ALA A 106 -0.70 25.79 12.67
C ALA A 106 -1.78 26.05 13.75
N CYS A 107 -2.64 27.03 13.50
CA CYS A 107 -3.85 27.30 14.30
C CYS A 107 -5.13 26.96 13.53
N THR A 108 -5.01 26.65 12.24
CA THR A 108 -6.13 26.40 11.31
C THR A 108 -5.84 25.22 10.39
N ALA A 109 -6.90 24.61 9.86
CA ALA A 109 -6.81 23.48 8.95
C ALA A 109 -6.06 23.81 7.65
N GLN A 110 -6.22 25.02 7.12
CA GLN A 110 -5.45 25.51 5.97
C GLN A 110 -3.94 25.52 6.25
N GLU A 111 -3.52 25.97 7.43
CA GLU A 111 -2.10 26.02 7.82
C GLU A 111 -1.52 24.63 8.08
N ALA A 112 -2.26 23.78 8.80
CA ALA A 112 -1.83 22.43 9.12
C ALA A 112 -1.71 21.55 7.86
N ALA A 113 -2.67 21.64 6.94
CA ALA A 113 -2.57 21.00 5.62
C ALA A 113 -1.32 21.50 4.87
N LEU A 114 -1.13 22.83 4.81
CA LEU A 114 0.01 23.46 4.12
C LEU A 114 1.37 23.04 4.70
N ASN A 115 1.48 22.90 6.01
CA ASN A 115 2.67 22.37 6.67
C ASN A 115 2.90 20.88 6.34
N GLY A 116 1.83 20.08 6.36
CA GLY A 116 1.88 18.66 5.99
C GLY A 116 2.44 18.43 4.58
N MET A 117 2.00 19.18 3.57
CA MET A 117 2.54 19.01 2.23
C MET A 117 3.96 19.56 2.06
N LYS A 118 4.37 20.61 2.80
CA LYS A 118 5.79 21.05 2.80
C LYS A 118 6.70 19.92 3.28
N PHE A 119 6.29 19.22 4.34
CA PHE A 119 7.01 18.04 4.83
C PHE A 119 6.94 16.88 3.84
N TYR A 120 5.73 16.41 3.51
CA TYR A 120 5.52 15.19 2.73
C TYR A 120 6.03 15.29 1.29
N SER A 121 6.04 16.48 0.68
CA SER A 121 6.69 16.69 -0.63
C SER A 121 8.21 16.56 -0.58
N GLY A 122 8.84 16.77 0.58
CA GLY A 122 10.25 16.49 0.84
C GLY A 122 10.60 15.00 0.97
N LEU A 123 9.60 14.12 1.00
CA LEU A 123 9.74 12.65 1.00
C LEU A 123 9.46 12.02 -0.38
N GLN A 124 9.29 12.83 -1.43
CA GLN A 124 9.13 12.33 -2.79
C GLN A 124 10.48 11.79 -3.32
N ALA A 125 10.45 10.61 -3.95
CA ALA A 125 11.60 9.97 -4.58
C ALA A 125 12.03 10.67 -5.88
N GLU A 126 13.25 10.40 -6.33
CA GLU A 126 13.90 11.07 -7.47
C GLU A 126 13.23 10.83 -8.85
N ASP A 127 12.40 9.78 -8.94
CA ASP A 127 11.57 9.40 -10.09
C ASP A 127 10.09 9.85 -9.96
N GLY A 128 9.69 10.36 -8.79
CA GLY A 128 8.39 11.00 -8.54
C GLY A 128 7.39 10.21 -7.69
N HIS A 129 7.70 8.99 -7.27
CA HIS A 129 6.84 8.21 -6.36
C HIS A 129 7.12 8.54 -4.87
N TRP A 130 6.41 7.90 -3.94
CA TRP A 130 6.69 7.98 -2.49
C TRP A 130 7.07 6.60 -1.95
N ALA A 131 8.15 6.54 -1.18
CA ALA A 131 8.65 5.31 -0.55
C ALA A 131 8.23 5.18 0.91
N GLY A 132 8.22 3.96 1.45
CA GLY A 132 7.84 3.71 2.84
C GLY A 132 7.89 2.25 3.27
N ASP A 133 7.82 2.05 4.60
CA ASP A 133 7.69 0.74 5.21
C ASP A 133 6.31 0.15 4.88
N TYR A 134 6.31 -1.11 4.43
CA TYR A 134 5.16 -1.90 4.02
C TYR A 134 5.30 -3.35 4.55
N GLY A 135 5.91 -3.48 5.74
CA GLY A 135 6.01 -4.71 6.51
C GLY A 135 4.83 -4.90 7.47
N GLY A 136 5.05 -5.68 8.54
CA GLY A 136 4.04 -5.99 9.56
C GLY A 136 3.87 -7.49 9.79
N PRO A 137 3.63 -8.32 8.76
CA PRO A 137 3.54 -9.77 8.88
C PRO A 137 4.89 -10.43 9.20
N LEU A 138 4.92 -11.38 10.14
CA LEU A 138 6.14 -11.98 10.69
C LEU A 138 6.49 -13.37 10.10
N PHE A 139 5.73 -13.85 9.13
CA PHE A 139 5.96 -15.13 8.44
C PHE A 139 6.60 -14.99 7.04
N LEU A 140 6.94 -13.76 6.61
CA LEU A 140 7.54 -13.49 5.30
C LEU A 140 9.05 -13.75 5.28
N LEU A 141 9.79 -13.07 6.17
CA LEU A 141 11.24 -13.19 6.26
C LEU A 141 11.71 -14.63 6.57
N PRO A 142 11.01 -15.45 7.40
CA PRO A 142 11.39 -16.85 7.59
C PRO A 142 11.35 -17.71 6.33
N GLY A 143 10.30 -17.59 5.51
CA GLY A 143 10.23 -18.33 4.25
C GLY A 143 11.35 -17.95 3.29
N PHE A 144 11.66 -16.64 3.22
CA PHE A 144 12.79 -16.12 2.46
C PHE A 144 14.13 -16.68 2.95
N LEU A 145 14.40 -16.66 4.26
CA LEU A 145 15.65 -17.16 4.85
C LEU A 145 15.80 -18.68 4.70
N ILE A 146 14.71 -19.44 4.79
CA ILE A 146 14.70 -20.89 4.52
C ILE A 146 15.05 -21.14 3.05
N THR A 147 14.43 -20.44 2.09
CA THR A 147 14.83 -20.55 0.68
C THR A 147 16.29 -20.14 0.44
N CYS A 148 16.80 -19.09 1.11
CA CYS A 148 18.22 -18.73 1.01
C CYS A 148 19.15 -19.81 1.56
N HIS A 149 18.81 -20.44 2.69
CA HIS A 149 19.60 -21.54 3.27
C HIS A 149 19.57 -22.81 2.41
N VAL A 150 18.41 -23.17 1.83
CA VAL A 150 18.27 -24.35 0.96
C VAL A 150 18.98 -24.12 -0.37
N ALA A 151 18.72 -23.00 -1.04
CA ALA A 151 19.31 -22.64 -2.33
C ALA A 151 20.69 -21.97 -2.23
N LYS A 152 21.33 -22.04 -1.04
CA LYS A 152 22.67 -21.49 -0.71
C LYS A 152 22.91 -20.04 -1.19
N ILE A 153 21.86 -19.20 -1.17
CA ILE A 153 21.90 -17.81 -1.64
C ILE A 153 22.66 -16.94 -0.62
N PRO A 154 23.77 -16.27 -1.00
CA PRO A 154 24.50 -15.41 -0.09
C PRO A 154 23.71 -14.12 0.21
N LEU A 155 23.70 -13.70 1.48
CA LEU A 155 23.16 -12.43 1.92
C LEU A 155 24.29 -11.41 2.14
N PRO A 156 24.18 -10.16 1.67
CA PRO A 156 25.14 -9.10 1.99
C PRO A 156 25.27 -8.88 3.51
N GLU A 157 26.46 -8.57 4.01
CA GLU A 157 26.71 -8.52 5.45
C GLU A 157 25.96 -7.38 6.16
N GLY A 158 25.70 -6.26 5.47
CA GLY A 158 24.77 -5.23 5.95
C GLY A 158 23.32 -5.74 6.07
N TYR A 159 22.85 -6.52 5.09
CA TYR A 159 21.49 -7.10 5.10
C TYR A 159 21.35 -8.09 6.27
N ARG A 160 22.31 -9.02 6.42
CA ARG A 160 22.31 -10.06 7.46
C ARG A 160 22.20 -9.45 8.86
N ARG A 161 23.01 -8.43 9.16
CA ARG A 161 23.02 -7.72 10.45
C ARG A 161 21.71 -6.99 10.73
N GLU A 162 21.19 -6.24 9.76
CA GLU A 162 19.93 -5.51 9.94
C GLU A 162 18.69 -6.43 9.99
N MET A 163 18.75 -7.64 9.39
CA MET A 163 17.72 -8.67 9.57
C MET A 163 17.72 -9.27 10.99
N VAL A 164 18.90 -9.57 11.55
CA VAL A 164 19.03 -10.01 12.96
C VAL A 164 18.50 -8.93 13.90
N ARG A 165 18.87 -7.67 13.65
CA ARG A 165 18.38 -6.49 14.40
C ARG A 165 16.85 -6.37 14.32
N TYR A 166 16.25 -6.49 13.14
CA TYR A 166 14.80 -6.42 12.98
C TYR A 166 14.09 -7.48 13.82
N LEU A 167 14.51 -8.74 13.70
CA LEU A 167 13.87 -9.85 14.41
C LEU A 167 13.95 -9.68 15.93
N ARG A 168 15.09 -9.25 16.49
CA ARG A 168 15.20 -8.89 17.92
C ARG A 168 14.33 -7.68 18.28
N SER A 169 14.32 -6.63 17.44
CA SER A 169 13.53 -5.41 17.66
C SER A 169 12.01 -5.65 17.70
N VAL A 170 11.52 -6.70 17.03
CA VAL A 170 10.10 -7.11 17.06
C VAL A 170 9.82 -8.33 17.96
N GLN A 171 10.82 -8.84 18.71
CA GLN A 171 10.58 -9.89 19.72
C GLN A 171 9.78 -9.34 20.89
N LEU A 172 8.75 -10.07 21.32
CA LEU A 172 7.88 -9.68 22.43
C LEU A 172 8.57 -9.85 23.80
N PRO A 173 8.12 -9.17 24.87
CA PRO A 173 8.72 -9.26 26.21
C PRO A 173 8.73 -10.67 26.82
N ASP A 174 7.86 -11.57 26.33
CA ASP A 174 7.80 -12.98 26.74
C ASP A 174 8.74 -13.90 25.94
N GLY A 175 9.53 -13.35 25.01
CA GLY A 175 10.46 -14.06 24.13
C GLY A 175 9.87 -14.55 22.81
N GLY A 176 8.56 -14.42 22.59
CA GLY A 176 7.92 -14.93 21.38
C GLY A 176 7.78 -13.91 20.24
N TRP A 177 7.18 -14.39 19.16
CA TRP A 177 6.64 -13.61 18.03
C TRP A 177 5.27 -14.18 17.64
N GLY A 178 4.40 -13.37 17.04
CA GLY A 178 3.08 -13.81 16.54
C GLY A 178 2.96 -13.76 15.02
N LEU A 179 1.73 -13.66 14.53
CA LEU A 179 1.43 -13.57 13.09
C LEU A 179 1.91 -12.25 12.47
N HIS A 180 1.87 -11.16 13.22
CA HIS A 180 2.26 -9.80 12.82
C HIS A 180 2.87 -9.00 14.00
N VAL A 181 3.42 -7.81 13.75
CA VAL A 181 4.15 -7.01 14.76
C VAL A 181 3.35 -6.60 15.99
N GLU A 182 2.04 -6.34 15.86
CA GLU A 182 1.15 -6.07 17.01
C GLU A 182 0.60 -7.35 17.67
N ASP A 183 1.02 -8.54 17.22
CA ASP A 183 0.43 -9.77 17.70
C ASP A 183 0.95 -10.20 19.10
N LYS A 184 0.31 -11.19 19.73
CA LYS A 184 0.82 -11.92 20.90
C LYS A 184 1.78 -13.02 20.43
N SER A 185 2.53 -13.65 21.33
CA SER A 185 3.35 -14.80 20.94
C SER A 185 2.50 -16.00 20.52
N THR A 186 2.82 -16.60 19.38
CA THR A 186 2.16 -17.80 18.85
C THR A 186 3.19 -18.86 18.45
N VAL A 187 2.78 -20.09 18.13
CA VAL A 187 3.71 -21.14 17.68
C VAL A 187 4.25 -20.83 16.28
N PHE A 188 3.40 -20.34 15.37
CA PHE A 188 3.78 -19.96 14.01
C PHE A 188 4.85 -18.86 13.99
N GLY A 189 4.58 -17.74 14.68
CA GLY A 189 5.52 -16.63 14.77
C GLY A 189 6.82 -17.04 15.45
N THR A 190 6.72 -17.71 16.62
CA THR A 190 7.91 -18.00 17.43
C THR A 190 8.82 -19.04 16.79
N ALA A 191 8.29 -20.17 16.29
CA ALA A 191 9.12 -21.21 15.68
C ALA A 191 9.83 -20.73 14.41
N LEU A 192 9.14 -19.97 13.55
CA LEU A 192 9.71 -19.49 12.30
C LEU A 192 10.74 -18.36 12.50
N ASN A 193 10.52 -17.44 13.43
CA ASN A 193 11.48 -16.35 13.69
C ASN A 193 12.67 -16.80 14.56
N TYR A 194 12.48 -17.78 15.43
CA TYR A 194 13.58 -18.54 16.05
C TYR A 194 14.48 -19.18 14.98
N THR A 195 13.87 -19.97 14.09
CA THR A 195 14.57 -20.65 12.98
C THR A 195 15.30 -19.65 12.08
N SER A 196 14.70 -18.49 11.81
CA SER A 196 15.30 -17.39 11.05
C SER A 196 16.59 -16.86 11.67
N LEU A 197 16.58 -16.59 12.99
CA LEU A 197 17.77 -16.13 13.71
C LEU A 197 18.87 -17.19 13.74
N ARG A 198 18.51 -18.48 13.87
CA ARG A 198 19.46 -19.60 13.79
C ARG A 198 20.10 -19.68 12.39
N ILE A 199 19.31 -19.54 11.31
CA ILE A 199 19.80 -19.46 9.91
C ILE A 199 20.73 -18.25 9.69
N LEU A 200 20.45 -17.10 10.30
CA LEU A 200 21.29 -15.90 10.21
C LEU A 200 22.63 -16.03 10.97
N GLY A 201 22.80 -17.09 11.78
CA GLY A 201 24.02 -17.42 12.50
C GLY A 201 23.99 -17.14 14.00
N VAL A 202 22.83 -16.87 14.60
CA VAL A 202 22.70 -16.72 16.07
C VAL A 202 22.72 -18.10 16.73
N GLY A 203 23.52 -18.28 17.79
CA GLY A 203 23.66 -19.54 18.52
C GLY A 203 22.43 -19.88 19.38
N PRO A 204 22.18 -21.17 19.69
CA PRO A 204 20.99 -21.59 20.43
C PRO A 204 20.99 -21.13 21.90
N ASP A 205 22.14 -20.79 22.46
CA ASP A 205 22.31 -20.31 23.83
C ASP A 205 22.31 -18.78 23.94
N ASP A 206 22.04 -18.07 22.85
CA ASP A 206 21.79 -16.62 22.86
C ASP A 206 20.58 -16.31 23.77
N PRO A 207 20.68 -15.32 24.68
CA PRO A 207 19.61 -15.03 25.65
C PRO A 207 18.23 -14.75 25.03
N ASP A 208 18.16 -14.22 23.82
CA ASP A 208 16.89 -13.98 23.12
C ASP A 208 16.30 -15.28 22.56
N LEU A 209 17.16 -16.19 22.09
CA LEU A 209 16.75 -17.51 21.60
C LEU A 209 16.43 -18.48 22.75
N VAL A 210 17.10 -18.40 23.89
CA VAL A 210 16.73 -19.15 25.09
C VAL A 210 15.31 -18.75 25.54
N ARG A 211 14.98 -17.46 25.59
CA ARG A 211 13.60 -17.00 25.88
C ARG A 211 12.61 -17.52 24.84
N ALA A 212 12.93 -17.43 23.55
CA ALA A 212 12.07 -17.90 22.48
C ALA A 212 11.83 -19.42 22.50
N ARG A 213 12.85 -20.23 22.80
CA ARG A 213 12.73 -21.69 22.93
C ARG A 213 11.84 -22.07 24.13
N ILE A 214 12.00 -21.39 25.27
CA ILE A 214 11.11 -21.55 26.44
C ILE A 214 9.66 -21.15 26.06
N ASN A 215 9.48 -20.03 25.36
CA ASN A 215 8.17 -19.57 24.90
C ASN A 215 7.49 -20.58 23.96
N LEU A 216 8.22 -21.12 22.99
CA LEU A 216 7.77 -22.16 22.05
C LEU A 216 7.43 -23.47 22.76
N HIS A 217 8.30 -23.94 23.66
CA HIS A 217 8.11 -25.20 24.39
C HIS A 217 6.91 -25.12 25.35
N SER A 218 6.69 -23.98 26.02
CA SER A 218 5.48 -23.75 26.84
C SER A 218 4.16 -23.76 26.07
N LYS A 219 4.20 -23.71 24.73
CA LYS A 219 3.05 -23.87 23.83
C LYS A 219 2.96 -25.26 23.19
N GLY A 220 3.82 -26.21 23.58
CA GLY A 220 3.87 -27.58 23.06
C GLY A 220 4.87 -27.82 21.92
N GLY A 221 5.72 -26.83 21.59
CA GLY A 221 6.74 -26.96 20.55
C GLY A 221 6.17 -26.93 19.12
N ALA A 222 7.04 -27.14 18.13
CA ALA A 222 6.71 -26.96 16.72
C ALA A 222 5.78 -28.04 16.12
N VAL A 223 5.40 -29.11 16.85
CA VAL A 223 4.39 -30.07 16.35
C VAL A 223 3.00 -29.44 16.15
N GLY A 224 2.66 -28.42 16.96
CA GLY A 224 1.40 -27.68 16.87
C GLY A 224 1.45 -26.46 15.96
N ILE A 225 2.44 -26.32 15.08
CA ILE A 225 2.55 -25.18 14.17
C ILE A 225 1.44 -25.24 13.08
N PRO A 226 0.84 -24.13 12.63
CA PRO A 226 -0.10 -24.11 11.48
C PRO A 226 0.50 -24.66 10.18
N SER A 227 -0.35 -25.06 9.23
CA SER A 227 0.01 -25.74 7.97
C SER A 227 1.10 -25.03 7.16
N TRP A 228 1.06 -23.70 7.05
CA TRP A 228 2.10 -22.91 6.37
C TRP A 228 3.44 -22.97 7.11
N GLY A 229 3.44 -23.15 8.42
CA GLY A 229 4.64 -23.40 9.21
C GLY A 229 5.17 -24.82 9.02
N LYS A 230 4.27 -25.82 8.99
CA LYS A 230 4.62 -27.21 8.65
C LYS A 230 5.30 -27.30 7.29
N PHE A 231 4.77 -26.57 6.29
CA PHE A 231 5.35 -26.45 4.96
C PHE A 231 6.80 -25.93 5.02
N TRP A 232 7.03 -24.79 5.66
CA TRP A 232 8.37 -24.18 5.72
C TRP A 232 9.38 -25.03 6.51
N LEU A 233 8.96 -25.64 7.62
CA LEU A 233 9.84 -26.52 8.40
C LEU A 233 10.11 -27.87 7.69
N ALA A 234 9.18 -28.35 6.85
CA ALA A 234 9.41 -29.54 6.03
C ALA A 234 10.34 -29.28 4.84
N VAL A 235 10.22 -28.11 4.19
CA VAL A 235 11.22 -27.62 3.23
C VAL A 235 12.61 -27.54 3.87
N LEU A 236 12.71 -27.10 5.13
CA LEU A 236 13.96 -27.05 5.90
C LEU A 236 14.43 -28.42 6.44
N ASN A 237 13.72 -29.52 6.20
CA ASN A 237 14.07 -30.86 6.73
C ASN A 237 14.05 -30.97 8.28
N VAL A 238 13.32 -30.09 8.97
CA VAL A 238 13.16 -30.10 10.44
C VAL A 238 11.73 -30.41 10.89
N TYR A 239 10.84 -30.81 9.97
CA TYR A 239 9.48 -31.31 10.21
C TYR A 239 9.16 -32.34 9.11
N SER A 240 8.40 -33.40 9.38
CA SER A 240 8.10 -34.40 8.32
C SER A 240 7.02 -33.94 7.35
N TRP A 241 7.23 -34.13 6.05
CA TRP A 241 6.21 -33.95 5.01
C TRP A 241 4.94 -34.79 5.25
N GLU A 242 5.04 -35.91 5.97
CA GLU A 242 3.88 -36.73 6.34
C GLU A 242 3.11 -36.18 7.55
N GLY A 243 3.63 -35.15 8.21
CA GLY A 243 2.98 -34.46 9.34
C GLY A 243 2.05 -33.31 8.96
N MET A 244 1.73 -33.14 7.67
CA MET A 244 0.73 -32.18 7.18
C MET A 244 -0.32 -32.88 6.29
N ASN A 245 -1.47 -32.24 6.11
CA ASN A 245 -2.47 -32.68 5.14
C ASN A 245 -1.94 -32.49 3.71
N THR A 246 -2.35 -33.36 2.76
CA THR A 246 -1.91 -33.23 1.36
C THR A 246 -2.37 -31.93 0.72
N LEU A 247 -1.47 -31.31 -0.05
CA LEU A 247 -1.76 -30.11 -0.85
C LEU A 247 -2.35 -30.43 -2.25
N LEU A 248 -2.83 -31.66 -2.44
CA LEU A 248 -3.48 -32.22 -3.63
C LEU A 248 -3.01 -31.63 -5.00
N PRO A 249 -1.75 -31.86 -5.41
CA PRO A 249 -1.24 -31.49 -6.73
C PRO A 249 -2.17 -31.77 -7.92
N GLU A 250 -2.88 -32.90 -7.95
CA GLU A 250 -3.78 -33.26 -9.06
C GLU A 250 -5.02 -32.36 -9.19
N LEU A 251 -5.32 -31.49 -8.20
CA LEU A 251 -6.41 -30.50 -8.27
C LEU A 251 -6.29 -29.59 -9.51
N TRP A 252 -5.06 -29.35 -9.98
CA TRP A 252 -4.73 -28.58 -11.19
C TRP A 252 -4.95 -29.34 -12.51
N LEU A 253 -5.15 -30.66 -12.47
CA LEU A 253 -5.46 -31.49 -13.66
C LEU A 253 -6.97 -31.67 -13.90
N LEU A 254 -7.81 -31.16 -12.99
CA LEU A 254 -9.25 -31.33 -13.05
C LEU A 254 -9.88 -30.40 -14.11
N PRO A 255 -11.08 -30.72 -14.64
CA PRO A 255 -11.78 -29.82 -15.55
C PRO A 255 -12.11 -28.49 -14.87
N ALA A 256 -11.87 -27.36 -15.55
CA ALA A 256 -12.01 -26.01 -14.97
C ALA A 256 -13.43 -25.59 -14.55
N TRP A 257 -14.45 -26.44 -14.78
CA TRP A 257 -15.82 -26.27 -14.27
C TRP A 257 -16.05 -26.94 -12.91
N MET A 258 -15.12 -27.78 -12.44
CA MET A 258 -15.28 -28.56 -11.22
C MET A 258 -15.19 -27.66 -9.98
N PRO A 259 -16.01 -27.89 -8.92
CA PRO A 259 -15.90 -27.16 -7.66
C PRO A 259 -14.47 -27.20 -7.10
N ALA A 260 -14.05 -26.08 -6.49
CA ALA A 260 -12.70 -25.87 -5.95
C ALA A 260 -11.54 -25.93 -6.97
N HIS A 261 -11.80 -25.99 -8.29
CA HIS A 261 -10.74 -25.93 -9.30
C HIS A 261 -9.92 -24.61 -9.15
N PRO A 262 -8.57 -24.63 -9.20
CA PRO A 262 -7.73 -23.52 -8.75
C PRO A 262 -7.98 -22.18 -9.45
N SER A 263 -8.40 -22.18 -10.73
CA SER A 263 -8.74 -20.96 -11.47
C SER A 263 -9.95 -20.19 -10.92
N THR A 264 -10.75 -20.81 -10.04
CA THR A 264 -11.93 -20.22 -9.38
C THR A 264 -11.61 -19.65 -7.99
N LEU A 265 -10.45 -20.02 -7.43
CA LEU A 265 -9.99 -19.58 -6.11
C LEU A 265 -9.35 -18.19 -6.20
N TRP A 266 -9.25 -17.49 -5.06
CA TRP A 266 -8.58 -16.19 -4.97
C TRP A 266 -7.13 -16.24 -5.48
N CYS A 267 -6.67 -15.14 -6.08
CA CYS A 267 -5.37 -15.09 -6.74
C CYS A 267 -4.18 -15.28 -5.78
N HIS A 268 -4.19 -14.65 -4.60
CA HIS A 268 -3.14 -14.85 -3.59
C HIS A 268 -3.16 -16.27 -3.04
N CYS A 269 -4.33 -16.81 -2.71
CA CYS A 269 -4.49 -18.20 -2.28
C CYS A 269 -3.86 -19.16 -3.32
N ARG A 270 -4.33 -19.15 -4.57
CA ARG A 270 -3.83 -20.11 -5.57
C ARG A 270 -2.37 -19.88 -5.97
N GLN A 271 -1.85 -18.64 -5.96
CA GLN A 271 -0.43 -18.38 -6.28
C GLN A 271 0.52 -18.75 -5.13
N VAL A 272 0.04 -18.88 -3.89
CA VAL A 272 0.82 -19.47 -2.79
C VAL A 272 0.71 -21.00 -2.81
N TYR A 273 -0.50 -21.54 -2.94
CA TYR A 273 -0.69 -23.00 -2.98
C TYR A 273 -0.12 -23.65 -4.26
N LEU A 274 -0.01 -22.95 -5.39
CA LEU A 274 0.63 -23.44 -6.64
C LEU A 274 2.06 -23.98 -6.41
N PRO A 275 3.04 -23.16 -5.98
CA PRO A 275 4.40 -23.62 -5.73
C PRO A 275 4.52 -24.44 -4.44
N MET A 276 3.65 -24.25 -3.43
CA MET A 276 3.59 -25.17 -2.27
C MET A 276 3.23 -26.60 -2.70
N SER A 277 2.19 -26.78 -3.52
CA SER A 277 1.82 -28.08 -4.09
C SER A 277 2.94 -28.67 -4.94
N TYR A 278 3.75 -27.85 -5.63
CA TYR A 278 4.93 -28.34 -6.35
C TYR A 278 5.97 -28.94 -5.37
N CYS A 279 6.41 -28.17 -4.37
CA CYS A 279 7.39 -28.63 -3.38
C CYS A 279 6.90 -29.85 -2.59
N TYR A 280 5.60 -29.90 -2.27
CA TYR A 280 4.97 -31.06 -1.65
C TYR A 280 4.95 -32.29 -2.58
N ALA A 281 4.67 -32.11 -3.87
CA ALA A 281 4.63 -33.19 -4.86
C ALA A 281 6.01 -33.82 -5.10
N THR A 282 7.09 -33.05 -5.01
CA THR A 282 8.47 -33.53 -5.13
C THR A 282 9.12 -33.87 -3.79
N ARG A 283 8.44 -33.60 -2.65
CA ARG A 283 8.97 -33.67 -1.28
C ARG A 283 10.32 -32.93 -1.16
N LEU A 284 10.38 -31.72 -1.72
CA LEU A 284 11.58 -30.86 -1.73
C LEU A 284 12.03 -30.58 -0.30
N THR A 285 13.25 -30.99 0.04
CA THR A 285 13.75 -31.06 1.42
C THR A 285 15.21 -30.63 1.47
N ALA A 286 15.60 -29.87 2.50
CA ALA A 286 16.98 -29.43 2.71
C ALA A 286 17.97 -30.59 2.95
N GLU A 287 19.25 -30.35 2.63
CA GLU A 287 20.35 -31.21 3.05
C GLU A 287 20.45 -31.25 4.59
N GLU A 288 20.81 -32.41 5.16
CA GLU A 288 20.83 -32.60 6.61
C GLU A 288 22.14 -32.13 7.25
N ASP A 289 22.39 -30.81 7.17
CA ASP A 289 23.56 -30.19 7.79
C ASP A 289 23.44 -30.00 9.32
N GLU A 290 24.51 -29.54 9.97
CA GLU A 290 24.58 -29.36 11.42
C GLU A 290 23.48 -28.43 11.98
N LEU A 291 23.05 -27.44 11.20
CA LEU A 291 21.96 -26.53 11.61
C LEU A 291 20.61 -27.25 11.56
N VAL A 292 20.34 -28.02 10.52
CA VAL A 292 19.13 -28.87 10.42
C VAL A 292 19.08 -29.88 11.57
N GLN A 293 20.19 -30.55 11.85
CA GLN A 293 20.29 -31.52 12.95
C GLN A 293 20.07 -30.86 14.33
N SER A 294 20.66 -29.68 14.56
CA SER A 294 20.48 -28.92 15.79
C SER A 294 19.04 -28.41 15.97
N LEU A 295 18.43 -27.86 14.92
CA LEU A 295 17.04 -27.36 14.95
C LEU A 295 16.02 -28.45 15.29
N ARG A 296 16.23 -29.70 14.85
CA ARG A 296 15.41 -30.86 15.23
C ARG A 296 15.42 -31.15 16.74
N GLN A 297 16.49 -30.79 17.46
CA GLN A 297 16.58 -30.92 18.92
C GLN A 297 16.09 -29.66 19.66
N GLU A 298 16.08 -28.51 18.99
CA GLU A 298 15.70 -27.22 19.59
C GLU A 298 14.19 -26.92 19.52
N LEU A 299 13.52 -27.31 18.44
CA LEU A 299 12.14 -26.86 18.12
C LEU A 299 11.03 -27.66 18.82
N TYR A 300 11.34 -28.81 19.42
CA TYR A 300 10.36 -29.79 19.92
C TYR A 300 10.50 -30.07 21.41
N VAL A 301 9.41 -30.52 22.04
CA VAL A 301 9.36 -30.85 23.48
C VAL A 301 9.65 -32.33 23.71
N GLN A 302 9.14 -33.20 22.84
CA GLN A 302 9.51 -34.61 22.75
C GLN A 302 10.70 -34.83 21.81
N ASP A 303 11.38 -35.97 21.95
CA ASP A 303 12.45 -36.38 21.04
C ASP A 303 11.96 -36.47 19.58
N TYR A 304 12.73 -35.90 18.65
CA TYR A 304 12.36 -35.79 17.24
C TYR A 304 12.12 -37.13 16.54
N SER A 305 12.86 -38.18 16.90
CA SER A 305 12.71 -39.52 16.31
C SER A 305 11.45 -40.24 16.80
N SER A 306 10.91 -39.83 17.95
CA SER A 306 9.69 -40.39 18.55
C SER A 306 8.37 -39.78 18.05
N ILE A 307 8.41 -38.76 17.19
CA ILE A 307 7.20 -38.03 16.76
C ILE A 307 6.36 -38.87 15.79
N ASP A 308 5.13 -39.20 16.19
CA ASP A 308 4.07 -39.68 15.29
C ASP A 308 3.63 -38.54 14.37
N TRP A 309 4.29 -38.44 13.21
CA TRP A 309 4.01 -37.39 12.22
C TRP A 309 2.56 -37.44 11.69
N PRO A 310 2.00 -38.59 11.24
CA PRO A 310 0.60 -38.66 10.83
C PRO A 310 -0.41 -38.10 11.84
N ALA A 311 -0.20 -38.29 13.15
CA ALA A 311 -1.05 -37.68 14.17
C ALA A 311 -0.95 -36.14 14.21
N GLN A 312 0.19 -35.56 13.82
CA GLN A 312 0.38 -34.11 13.81
C GLN A 312 -0.35 -33.40 12.66
N ARG A 313 -0.91 -34.10 11.67
CA ARG A 313 -1.53 -33.50 10.47
C ARG A 313 -2.56 -32.40 10.81
N ASN A 314 -3.44 -32.69 11.77
CA ASN A 314 -4.46 -31.76 12.27
C ASN A 314 -4.11 -31.12 13.64
N ASN A 315 -2.90 -31.35 14.17
CA ASN A 315 -2.43 -30.65 15.36
C ASN A 315 -2.08 -29.20 14.98
N VAL A 316 -2.80 -28.24 15.55
CA VAL A 316 -2.51 -26.79 15.46
C VAL A 316 -2.81 -26.17 16.82
N ALA A 317 -1.90 -25.36 17.34
CA ALA A 317 -1.99 -24.76 18.65
C ALA A 317 -3.15 -23.76 18.72
N ALA A 318 -3.92 -23.79 19.80
CA ALA A 318 -5.10 -22.94 19.98
C ALA A 318 -4.81 -21.43 20.01
N CYS A 319 -3.55 -21.02 20.23
CA CYS A 319 -3.11 -19.63 20.12
C CYS A 319 -2.94 -19.13 18.67
N ASP A 320 -2.88 -20.02 17.69
CA ASP A 320 -2.70 -19.69 16.26
C ASP A 320 -4.01 -19.86 15.46
N LEU A 321 -5.02 -20.52 16.02
CA LEU A 321 -6.20 -21.01 15.27
C LEU A 321 -7.30 -19.96 15.12
N TYR A 322 -7.22 -19.14 14.06
CA TYR A 322 -8.27 -18.18 13.69
C TYR A 322 -9.45 -18.83 12.94
N THR A 323 -9.17 -19.80 12.07
CA THR A 323 -10.17 -20.55 11.28
C THR A 323 -9.98 -22.06 11.49
N PRO A 324 -10.73 -22.67 12.42
CA PRO A 324 -10.80 -24.12 12.55
C PRO A 324 -11.25 -24.78 11.23
N HIS A 325 -10.68 -25.95 10.90
CA HIS A 325 -11.13 -26.72 9.73
C HIS A 325 -12.62 -27.03 9.85
N SER A 326 -13.40 -26.72 8.82
CA SER A 326 -14.82 -27.07 8.80
C SER A 326 -15.01 -28.59 8.75
N TRP A 327 -16.20 -29.08 9.12
CA TRP A 327 -16.55 -30.50 8.99
C TRP A 327 -16.31 -31.05 7.57
N LEU A 328 -16.50 -30.21 6.54
CA LEU A 328 -16.29 -30.57 5.14
C LEU A 328 -14.81 -30.69 4.79
N LEU A 329 -13.97 -29.78 5.31
CA LEU A 329 -12.52 -29.86 5.13
C LEU A 329 -11.93 -31.05 5.90
N THR A 330 -12.38 -31.30 7.13
CA THR A 330 -11.96 -32.47 7.92
C THR A 330 -12.28 -33.78 7.19
N LEU A 331 -13.48 -33.90 6.62
CA LEU A 331 -13.88 -35.04 5.79
C LEU A 331 -13.06 -35.13 4.49
N ALA A 332 -12.84 -34.00 3.81
CA ALA A 332 -12.01 -33.94 2.60
C ALA A 332 -10.58 -34.37 2.89
N ASN A 333 -9.93 -33.81 3.91
CA ASN A 333 -8.57 -34.16 4.33
C ASN A 333 -8.44 -35.65 4.69
N ALA A 334 -9.43 -36.23 5.38
CA ALA A 334 -9.44 -37.68 5.65
C ALA A 334 -9.42 -38.52 4.37
N ILE A 335 -10.24 -38.17 3.36
CA ILE A 335 -10.28 -38.87 2.07
C ILE A 335 -9.01 -38.62 1.24
N LEU A 336 -8.55 -37.36 1.19
CA LEU A 336 -7.42 -36.93 0.36
C LEU A 336 -6.08 -37.44 0.90
N ASN A 337 -5.90 -37.56 2.22
CA ASN A 337 -4.71 -38.20 2.80
C ASN A 337 -4.67 -39.71 2.52
N VAL A 338 -5.82 -40.39 2.42
CA VAL A 338 -5.89 -41.80 1.97
C VAL A 338 -5.56 -41.91 0.48
N TYR A 339 -5.98 -40.94 -0.34
CA TYR A 339 -5.56 -40.84 -1.74
C TYR A 339 -4.05 -40.59 -1.87
N GLU A 340 -3.47 -39.66 -1.10
CA GLU A 340 -2.03 -39.34 -1.12
C GLU A 340 -1.16 -40.57 -0.86
N ALA A 341 -1.54 -41.41 0.12
CA ALA A 341 -0.86 -42.66 0.44
C ALA A 341 -0.92 -43.72 -0.69
N HIS A 342 -1.83 -43.57 -1.66
CA HIS A 342 -2.05 -44.49 -2.78
C HIS A 342 -2.05 -43.76 -4.14
N HIS A 343 -1.41 -42.58 -4.22
CA HIS A 343 -1.59 -41.69 -5.36
C HIS A 343 -1.02 -42.27 -6.66
N SER A 344 -1.62 -41.92 -7.79
CA SER A 344 -1.11 -42.39 -9.08
C SER A 344 0.11 -41.57 -9.48
N ALA A 345 1.31 -42.15 -9.40
CA ALA A 345 2.56 -41.50 -9.82
C ALA A 345 2.49 -40.92 -11.26
N ARG A 346 1.72 -41.54 -12.16
CA ARG A 346 1.47 -41.03 -13.53
C ARG A 346 0.60 -39.76 -13.57
N LEU A 347 -0.31 -39.58 -12.61
CA LEU A 347 -1.05 -38.33 -12.44
C LEU A 347 -0.18 -37.29 -11.75
N ARG A 348 0.58 -37.67 -10.72
CA ARG A 348 1.50 -36.75 -10.02
C ARG A 348 2.56 -36.16 -10.94
N GLN A 349 3.20 -36.97 -11.79
CA GLN A 349 4.15 -36.48 -12.80
C GLN A 349 3.51 -35.48 -13.78
N ARG A 350 2.23 -35.67 -14.14
CA ARG A 350 1.49 -34.70 -14.96
C ARG A 350 1.14 -33.43 -14.18
N ALA A 351 0.77 -33.54 -12.92
CA ALA A 351 0.48 -32.40 -12.05
C ALA A 351 1.74 -31.55 -11.86
N ILE A 352 2.88 -32.17 -11.52
CA ILE A 352 4.20 -31.52 -11.41
C ILE A 352 4.54 -30.72 -12.68
N ALA A 353 4.27 -31.26 -13.87
CA ALA A 353 4.49 -30.54 -15.13
C ALA A 353 3.54 -29.33 -15.31
N GLU A 354 2.24 -29.49 -15.06
CA GLU A 354 1.24 -28.41 -15.17
C GLU A 354 1.51 -27.27 -14.16
N LEU A 355 1.83 -27.63 -12.91
CA LEU A 355 2.26 -26.71 -11.85
C LEU A 355 3.51 -25.94 -12.30
N TYR A 356 4.52 -26.61 -12.87
CA TYR A 356 5.74 -25.97 -13.32
C TYR A 356 5.53 -25.02 -14.50
N ASP A 357 4.67 -25.36 -15.46
CA ASP A 357 4.31 -24.48 -16.57
C ASP A 357 3.54 -23.23 -16.10
N HIS A 358 2.70 -23.36 -15.07
CA HIS A 358 2.06 -22.21 -14.40
C HIS A 358 3.05 -21.33 -13.62
N ILE A 359 3.98 -21.90 -12.86
CA ILE A 359 5.03 -21.16 -12.13
C ILE A 359 5.89 -20.36 -13.12
N LYS A 360 6.37 -21.01 -14.19
CA LYS A 360 7.10 -20.33 -15.28
C LYS A 360 6.28 -19.25 -15.97
N ALA A 361 4.94 -19.32 -15.97
CA ALA A 361 4.09 -18.27 -16.54
C ALA A 361 4.05 -17.03 -15.65
N ASP A 362 3.81 -17.20 -14.35
CA ASP A 362 3.83 -16.10 -13.36
C ASP A 362 5.19 -15.38 -13.36
N ASP A 363 6.29 -16.14 -13.37
CA ASP A 363 7.64 -15.58 -13.43
C ASP A 363 7.88 -14.73 -14.69
N ARG A 364 7.43 -15.20 -15.86
CA ARG A 364 7.52 -14.45 -17.14
C ARG A 364 6.67 -13.19 -17.17
N PHE A 365 5.45 -13.24 -16.62
CA PHE A 365 4.55 -12.09 -16.60
C PHE A 365 5.01 -11.02 -15.61
N THR A 366 5.63 -11.43 -14.50
CA THR A 366 6.02 -10.53 -13.39
C THR A 366 7.51 -10.17 -13.35
N LYS A 367 8.35 -10.73 -14.23
CA LYS A 367 9.82 -10.59 -14.17
C LYS A 367 10.40 -11.10 -12.85
N ALA A 368 9.97 -12.30 -12.46
CA ALA A 368 10.32 -12.98 -11.19
C ALA A 368 9.94 -12.23 -9.89
N ILE A 369 8.94 -11.35 -9.95
CA ILE A 369 8.39 -10.60 -8.79
C ILE A 369 7.19 -11.33 -8.17
N SER A 370 6.39 -12.07 -8.94
CA SER A 370 5.10 -12.66 -8.55
C SER A 370 4.08 -11.62 -8.03
N ILE A 371 2.96 -12.08 -7.47
CA ILE A 371 1.90 -11.24 -6.87
C ILE A 371 2.23 -10.76 -5.44
N GLY A 372 3.16 -11.46 -4.76
CA GLY A 372 3.55 -11.21 -3.38
C GLY A 372 4.82 -11.99 -2.97
N PRO A 373 5.40 -11.68 -1.80
CA PRO A 373 6.69 -12.20 -1.35
C PRO A 373 6.73 -13.72 -1.19
N ILE A 374 5.61 -14.34 -0.79
CA ILE A 374 5.53 -15.77 -0.49
C ILE A 374 5.59 -16.57 -1.79
N SER A 375 4.71 -16.28 -2.75
CA SER A 375 4.73 -16.92 -4.07
C SER A 375 6.04 -16.64 -4.80
N LYS A 376 6.58 -15.41 -4.73
CA LYS A 376 7.92 -15.07 -5.24
C LYS A 376 9.02 -15.97 -4.68
N THR A 377 8.97 -16.25 -3.38
CA THR A 377 10.01 -17.01 -2.67
C THR A 377 9.91 -18.51 -2.95
N ILE A 378 8.71 -19.07 -2.99
CA ILE A 378 8.54 -20.50 -3.30
C ILE A 378 8.73 -20.74 -4.80
N ASN A 379 8.30 -19.83 -5.70
CA ASN A 379 8.69 -19.87 -7.11
C ASN A 379 10.22 -19.88 -7.26
N MET A 380 10.94 -18.98 -6.59
CA MET A 380 12.41 -18.92 -6.59
C MET A 380 13.05 -20.25 -6.17
N LEU A 381 12.53 -20.89 -5.12
CA LEU A 381 12.96 -22.22 -4.67
C LEU A 381 12.68 -23.31 -5.73
N VAL A 382 11.53 -23.27 -6.40
CA VAL A 382 11.17 -24.21 -7.46
C VAL A 382 12.02 -24.00 -8.72
N ARG A 383 12.35 -22.76 -9.11
CA ARG A 383 13.25 -22.49 -10.25
C ARG A 383 14.68 -22.95 -9.95
N TRP A 384 15.18 -22.76 -8.73
CA TRP A 384 16.44 -23.35 -8.27
C TRP A 384 16.42 -24.88 -8.38
N TYR A 385 15.40 -25.53 -7.83
CA TYR A 385 15.29 -26.99 -7.78
C TYR A 385 15.20 -27.65 -9.17
N VAL A 386 14.62 -26.97 -10.17
CA VAL A 386 14.39 -27.54 -11.52
C VAL A 386 15.42 -27.10 -12.56
N GLU A 387 15.90 -25.85 -12.51
CA GLU A 387 16.82 -25.30 -13.52
C GLU A 387 18.24 -25.05 -12.98
N GLY A 388 18.45 -25.12 -11.65
CA GLY A 388 19.75 -24.96 -11.00
C GLY A 388 20.16 -23.50 -10.77
N GLU A 389 21.18 -23.32 -9.93
CA GLU A 389 21.71 -22.02 -9.52
C GLU A 389 22.25 -21.15 -10.68
N SER A 390 22.74 -21.77 -11.75
CA SER A 390 23.31 -21.10 -12.92
C SER A 390 22.26 -20.71 -13.95
N SER A 391 20.98 -21.03 -13.73
CA SER A 391 19.91 -20.72 -14.67
C SER A 391 19.61 -19.21 -14.72
N PRO A 392 19.39 -18.63 -15.92
CA PRO A 392 19.00 -17.22 -16.04
C PRO A 392 17.71 -16.87 -15.29
N ALA A 393 16.79 -17.83 -15.13
CA ALA A 393 15.54 -17.62 -14.40
C ALA A 393 15.75 -17.55 -12.87
N PHE A 394 16.58 -18.43 -12.30
CA PHE A 394 16.92 -18.31 -10.88
C PHE A 394 17.74 -17.04 -10.60
N GLN A 395 18.67 -16.68 -11.49
CA GLN A 395 19.43 -15.43 -11.38
C GLN A 395 18.52 -14.19 -11.50
N GLU A 396 17.47 -14.21 -12.34
CA GLU A 396 16.44 -13.15 -12.31
C GLU A 396 15.71 -13.12 -10.96
N HIS A 397 15.29 -14.28 -10.42
CA HIS A 397 14.66 -14.36 -9.09
C HIS A 397 15.56 -13.81 -7.97
N VAL A 398 16.85 -14.13 -7.97
CA VAL A 398 17.85 -13.60 -7.00
C VAL A 398 17.99 -12.09 -7.17
N SER A 399 18.04 -11.59 -8.40
CA SER A 399 18.09 -10.15 -8.68
C SER A 399 16.86 -9.38 -8.16
N ARG A 400 15.73 -10.07 -7.92
CA ARG A 400 14.48 -9.53 -7.34
C ARG A 400 14.37 -9.64 -5.82
N ILE A 401 15.39 -10.14 -5.13
CA ILE A 401 15.40 -10.18 -3.65
C ILE A 401 15.36 -8.75 -3.05
N PRO A 402 16.20 -7.78 -3.49
CA PRO A 402 16.16 -6.41 -2.95
C PRO A 402 14.84 -5.68 -3.15
N ASP A 403 14.08 -6.00 -4.22
CA ASP A 403 12.76 -5.42 -4.52
C ASP A 403 11.70 -5.71 -3.42
N TYR A 404 12.01 -6.60 -2.48
CA TYR A 404 11.15 -7.00 -1.35
C TYR A 404 11.76 -6.68 0.04
N LEU A 405 12.96 -6.10 0.12
CA LEU A 405 13.66 -5.87 1.39
C LEU A 405 13.77 -4.39 1.71
N TRP A 406 13.29 -4.02 2.90
CA TRP A 406 13.18 -2.63 3.35
C TRP A 406 13.89 -2.43 4.69
N LEU A 407 14.74 -1.41 4.77
CA LEU A 407 15.37 -0.97 6.01
C LEU A 407 14.53 0.12 6.66
N GLY A 408 13.91 -0.20 7.80
CA GLY A 408 13.10 0.72 8.60
C GLY A 408 13.78 1.10 9.92
N LEU A 409 13.00 1.76 10.79
CA LEU A 409 13.44 2.28 12.09
C LEU A 409 14.00 1.20 13.03
N ASP A 410 13.51 -0.02 12.89
CA ASP A 410 13.74 -1.24 13.69
C ASP A 410 14.72 -2.24 13.04
N GLY A 411 15.05 -2.08 11.74
CA GLY A 411 15.95 -2.97 11.00
C GLY A 411 15.43 -3.35 9.61
N MET A 412 16.05 -4.36 8.99
CA MET A 412 15.68 -4.84 7.66
C MET A 412 14.61 -5.93 7.72
N LYS A 413 13.47 -5.67 7.08
CA LYS A 413 12.31 -6.56 7.00
C LYS A 413 11.90 -6.86 5.56
N MET A 414 11.02 -7.85 5.40
CA MET A 414 10.43 -8.18 4.10
C MET A 414 9.07 -7.50 3.92
N GLN A 415 8.90 -6.79 2.81
CA GLN A 415 7.68 -6.06 2.44
C GLN A 415 6.59 -7.03 1.95
N VAL A 416 5.30 -6.72 2.20
CA VAL A 416 4.18 -7.53 1.67
C VAL A 416 3.98 -7.34 0.15
N ARG A 417 4.55 -6.29 -0.44
CA ARG A 417 4.60 -6.03 -1.88
C ARG A 417 5.70 -5.00 -2.19
N ARG A 418 6.20 -5.01 -3.43
CA ARG A 418 6.99 -3.90 -4.00
C ARG A 418 6.09 -2.71 -4.33
N CYS A 419 6.60 -1.49 -4.13
CA CYS A 419 5.96 -0.24 -4.57
C CYS A 419 6.38 0.17 -6.01
N GLY A 420 6.05 -0.66 -7.01
CA GLY A 420 6.33 -0.45 -8.45
C GLY A 420 6.53 -1.76 -9.23
N PRO A 421 6.98 -1.77 -10.51
CA PRO A 421 7.31 -0.65 -11.40
C PRO A 421 6.27 -0.42 -12.51
N GLY A 422 5.01 -0.70 -12.24
CA GLY A 422 3.94 -0.27 -13.14
C GLY A 422 3.55 1.20 -12.93
N SER A 423 4.10 1.88 -11.93
CA SER A 423 3.34 2.86 -11.15
C SER A 423 2.90 4.12 -11.91
N GLU A 424 3.80 5.06 -12.15
CA GLU A 424 3.44 6.40 -12.64
C GLU A 424 3.97 6.71 -14.06
N ARG A 425 4.00 5.73 -14.99
CA ARG A 425 4.44 6.01 -16.38
C ARG A 425 3.54 6.97 -17.19
N ARG A 426 2.40 7.39 -16.63
CA ARG A 426 1.65 8.65 -16.90
C ARG A 426 0.74 8.96 -15.70
N ASP A 427 0.41 10.24 -15.53
CA ASP A 427 -0.61 10.80 -14.61
C ASP A 427 -0.23 10.87 -13.11
N PRO A 428 0.65 11.80 -12.70
CA PRO A 428 0.95 12.08 -11.29
C PRO A 428 -0.15 12.97 -10.67
N GLU A 429 -1.26 12.39 -10.21
CA GLU A 429 -2.48 13.18 -9.92
C GLU A 429 -2.93 13.22 -8.43
N HIS A 430 -2.67 12.21 -7.60
CA HIS A 430 -3.18 12.21 -6.21
C HIS A 430 -2.41 13.08 -5.19
N PRO A 431 -1.06 13.13 -5.18
CA PRO A 431 -0.32 14.13 -4.39
C PRO A 431 -0.67 15.56 -4.83
N PHE A 432 -0.97 15.72 -6.13
CA PHE A 432 -1.41 16.97 -6.75
C PHE A 432 -2.84 17.34 -6.35
N ALA A 433 -3.70 16.38 -5.98
CA ALA A 433 -5.02 16.67 -5.42
C ALA A 433 -4.93 17.42 -4.07
N ALA A 434 -4.03 16.99 -3.18
CA ALA A 434 -3.71 17.73 -1.97
C ALA A 434 -3.02 19.07 -2.30
N ALA A 435 -1.92 19.01 -3.06
CA ALA A 435 -1.08 20.17 -3.34
C ALA A 435 -1.81 21.28 -4.09
N GLU A 436 -2.70 20.98 -5.05
CA GLU A 436 -3.45 22.02 -5.78
C GLU A 436 -4.60 22.60 -4.92
N MET A 437 -5.30 21.80 -4.10
CA MET A 437 -6.30 22.35 -3.18
C MET A 437 -5.70 23.41 -2.25
N ALA A 438 -4.48 23.18 -1.75
CA ALA A 438 -3.77 24.14 -0.91
C ALA A 438 -2.96 25.20 -1.68
N HIS A 439 -2.49 24.93 -2.90
CA HIS A 439 -1.86 25.95 -3.74
C HIS A 439 -2.88 27.05 -4.11
N ARG A 440 -4.12 26.65 -4.41
CA ARG A 440 -5.26 27.59 -4.57
C ARG A 440 -5.54 28.37 -3.29
N ALA A 441 -5.36 27.78 -2.11
CA ALA A 441 -5.49 28.46 -0.82
C ALA A 441 -4.34 29.45 -0.53
N GLY A 442 -3.11 29.13 -0.97
CA GLY A 442 -1.91 29.96 -0.74
C GLY A 442 -1.79 31.20 -1.64
N GLN A 443 -2.42 31.20 -2.83
CA GLN A 443 -2.32 32.32 -3.78
C GLN A 443 -2.96 33.63 -3.29
N GLY A 444 -3.75 33.62 -2.21
CA GLY A 444 -4.34 34.83 -1.63
C GLY A 444 -3.36 35.78 -0.91
N SER A 445 -2.10 35.38 -0.69
CA SER A 445 -1.18 36.07 0.22
C SER A 445 -0.10 36.95 -0.44
N LEU A 446 -0.02 37.02 -1.77
CA LEU A 446 1.12 37.64 -2.48
C LEU A 446 0.80 38.86 -3.36
N THR A 447 -0.43 39.38 -3.32
CA THR A 447 -0.89 40.54 -4.13
C THR A 447 -1.27 41.77 -3.31
N ARG A 448 -0.87 41.85 -2.03
CA ARG A 448 -1.00 43.06 -1.18
C ARG A 448 0.33 43.53 -0.57
N GLY A 449 1.38 43.57 -1.40
CA GLY A 449 2.70 44.14 -1.05
C GLY A 449 3.21 45.26 -1.98
N LEU A 450 2.50 45.57 -3.07
CA LEU A 450 2.98 46.45 -4.16
C LEU A 450 1.96 47.55 -4.52
N SER A 451 1.44 48.26 -3.51
CA SER A 451 0.56 49.43 -3.72
C SER A 451 0.85 50.60 -2.76
N ALA A 452 2.09 50.70 -2.27
CA ALA A 452 2.52 51.71 -1.30
C ALA A 452 3.77 52.52 -1.72
N TYR A 453 4.38 52.22 -2.88
CA TYR A 453 5.65 52.81 -3.33
C TYR A 453 5.59 53.31 -4.77
N CYS A 454 4.69 54.27 -5.04
CA CYS A 454 4.69 55.04 -6.30
C CYS A 454 3.91 56.37 -6.21
N LYS A 455 4.30 57.25 -5.26
CA LYS A 455 3.87 58.67 -5.23
C LYS A 455 5.03 59.56 -4.79
N GLY A 456 5.49 60.43 -5.69
CA GLY A 456 6.55 61.43 -5.45
C GLY A 456 7.75 61.25 -6.37
N GLY A 457 8.22 62.36 -6.96
CA GLY A 457 9.36 62.41 -7.89
C GLY A 457 9.00 63.06 -9.23
N LEU A 458 9.44 64.32 -9.44
CA LEU A 458 9.12 65.10 -10.63
C LEU A 458 10.39 65.55 -11.38
N ALA A 459 10.29 65.55 -12.72
CA ALA A 459 11.03 66.39 -13.68
C ALA A 459 12.51 66.14 -14.02
N ARG A 460 12.82 66.42 -15.31
CA ARG A 460 14.14 66.54 -15.99
C ARG A 460 14.92 65.21 -16.12
N LEU A 461 15.53 64.87 -17.26
CA LEU A 461 16.23 65.73 -18.23
C LEU A 461 15.77 65.57 -19.72
N LEU A 462 16.55 66.13 -20.66
CA LEU A 462 16.20 66.41 -22.05
C LEU A 462 17.18 65.80 -23.08
N CYS A 463 16.71 65.76 -24.34
CA CYS A 463 17.48 65.88 -25.60
C CYS A 463 18.15 64.66 -26.31
N LEU A 464 17.57 64.37 -27.48
CA LEU A 464 18.19 64.31 -28.83
C LEU A 464 18.78 63.00 -29.42
N ARG A 465 18.07 62.55 -30.48
CA ARG A 465 18.52 62.13 -31.84
C ARG A 465 19.71 61.15 -32.01
N GLY A 466 19.49 60.10 -32.82
CA GLY A 466 20.59 59.36 -33.46
C GLY A 466 20.19 58.07 -34.17
N SER A 467 19.50 58.14 -35.32
CA SER A 467 19.10 56.96 -36.11
C SER A 467 20.06 56.68 -37.28
N ALA A 468 20.88 55.63 -37.19
CA ALA A 468 21.58 55.04 -38.34
C ALA A 468 22.03 53.59 -38.09
N THR A 469 21.46 52.65 -38.85
CA THR A 469 22.07 51.36 -39.24
C THR A 469 23.20 51.61 -40.27
N PRO A 470 24.23 50.73 -40.48
CA PRO A 470 24.01 49.29 -40.66
C PRO A 470 25.15 48.27 -40.33
N ALA A 471 24.75 46.99 -40.39
CA ALA A 471 25.51 45.82 -40.87
C ALA A 471 26.71 45.23 -40.07
N MET A 472 26.95 43.95 -40.40
CA MET A 472 28.07 43.05 -40.08
C MET A 472 28.18 42.45 -38.66
N SER A 473 28.63 41.19 -38.68
CA SER A 473 29.12 40.34 -37.59
C SER A 473 30.66 40.51 -37.45
N PRO A 474 31.40 39.88 -36.50
CA PRO A 474 31.03 38.77 -35.61
C PRO A 474 31.45 38.93 -34.13
N PHE A 475 31.47 37.80 -33.40
CA PHE A 475 32.07 37.60 -32.06
C PHE A 475 33.45 38.27 -31.88
N PRO A 476 33.79 38.70 -30.64
CA PRO A 476 34.64 37.82 -29.81
C PRO A 476 34.18 37.69 -28.35
N ALA A 477 34.95 36.91 -27.57
CA ALA A 477 34.60 36.42 -26.25
C ALA A 477 35.02 37.32 -25.07
N GLY A 478 34.29 37.19 -23.96
CA GLY A 478 34.89 36.83 -22.68
C GLY A 478 35.21 37.94 -21.66
N LEU A 479 34.60 37.82 -20.48
CA LEU A 479 35.30 37.99 -19.21
C LEU A 479 34.59 37.20 -18.09
N LEU A 480 35.36 36.59 -17.19
CA LEU A 480 34.90 36.22 -15.85
C LEU A 480 34.95 37.46 -14.95
N ILE A 481 34.10 37.53 -13.93
CA ILE A 481 34.50 37.77 -12.53
C ILE A 481 33.32 37.50 -11.59
N VAL A 482 33.63 37.08 -10.36
CA VAL A 482 32.67 36.61 -9.34
C VAL A 482 32.34 37.72 -8.35
N ILE A 483 31.03 38.01 -8.16
CA ILE A 483 30.46 38.50 -6.89
C ILE A 483 29.05 37.90 -6.73
N GLY A 484 28.75 37.34 -5.56
CA GLY A 484 27.38 37.18 -5.03
C GLY A 484 27.16 38.12 -3.83
N PRO A 485 25.96 38.23 -3.23
CA PRO A 485 25.00 37.13 -3.06
C PRO A 485 23.49 37.54 -3.20
N ALA A 486 22.62 36.62 -2.77
CA ALA A 486 21.29 36.86 -2.18
C ALA A 486 20.24 37.73 -2.94
N LEU A 487 19.32 37.06 -3.64
CA LEU A 487 17.84 37.20 -3.49
C LEU A 487 17.11 36.33 -4.54
N ALA A 488 16.61 35.16 -4.15
CA ALA A 488 15.85 34.26 -5.03
C ALA A 488 14.93 33.28 -4.26
N GLN A 489 14.09 33.79 -3.36
CA GLN A 489 12.95 33.01 -2.85
C GLN A 489 11.73 33.16 -3.78
N PHE A 490 10.85 32.15 -3.78
CA PHE A 490 9.58 32.08 -4.53
C PHE A 490 9.72 31.97 -6.07
N GLY A 491 10.10 30.77 -6.51
CA GLY A 491 10.07 30.35 -7.91
C GLY A 491 10.02 28.83 -8.06
N PHE A 492 9.00 28.17 -7.48
CA PHE A 492 8.87 26.70 -7.50
C PHE A 492 8.68 26.16 -8.93
N PRO A 493 9.59 25.30 -9.45
CA PRO A 493 9.47 24.75 -10.79
C PRO A 493 8.64 23.46 -10.79
N ILE A 494 7.31 23.57 -10.85
CA ILE A 494 6.39 22.41 -11.03
C ILE A 494 6.39 21.91 -12.51
N ARG A 495 7.57 21.98 -13.14
CA ARG A 495 7.99 21.33 -14.39
C ARG A 495 9.50 21.17 -14.31
N ARG A 496 10.04 19.96 -14.43
CA ARG A 496 11.50 19.76 -14.46
C ARG A 496 12.05 20.38 -15.76
N ARG A 497 13.10 21.19 -15.66
CA ARG A 497 13.78 21.78 -16.83
C ARG A 497 14.39 20.67 -17.69
N GLU A 498 14.22 20.79 -19.00
CA GLU A 498 15.11 20.11 -19.95
C GLU A 498 16.47 20.83 -19.99
N GLY A 499 17.55 20.06 -20.02
CA GLY A 499 18.88 20.51 -20.45
C GLY A 499 19.65 21.48 -19.54
N HIS A 500 20.68 20.95 -18.86
CA HIS A 500 22.06 21.41 -19.04
C HIS A 500 23.03 20.34 -18.48
N VAL A 501 23.92 19.82 -19.33
CA VAL A 501 25.03 18.95 -18.92
C VAL A 501 26.33 19.67 -19.31
N SER A 502 27.14 20.02 -18.31
CA SER A 502 28.42 20.69 -18.52
C SER A 502 29.45 19.71 -19.09
N ARG A 503 30.22 20.15 -20.09
CA ARG A 503 31.36 19.38 -20.62
C ARG A 503 32.48 19.30 -19.58
N VAL A 504 33.00 18.09 -19.38
CA VAL A 504 34.39 17.85 -18.96
C VAL A 504 35.08 17.11 -20.11
N THR A 505 36.35 17.42 -20.36
CA THR A 505 37.06 16.99 -21.59
C THR A 505 38.44 16.40 -21.28
N THR A 506 38.63 15.10 -21.53
CA THR A 506 39.90 14.39 -21.83
C THR A 506 39.61 12.90 -22.08
N SER A 507 40.44 12.09 -22.74
CA SER A 507 41.20 12.30 -23.99
C SER A 507 41.81 10.97 -24.50
N HIS A 508 41.23 10.38 -25.56
CA HIS A 508 41.79 9.25 -26.35
C HIS A 508 42.04 7.90 -25.60
N ARG A 509 42.04 6.71 -26.23
CA ARG A 509 42.11 6.35 -27.67
C ARG A 509 41.41 5.00 -27.97
N HIS A 510 40.59 4.98 -29.03
CA HIS A 510 40.12 3.87 -29.90
C HIS A 510 39.80 2.44 -29.37
N GLY A 511 38.53 2.05 -29.56
CA GLY A 511 38.04 0.69 -29.88
C GLY A 511 36.69 0.81 -30.64
N HIS A 512 36.48 0.09 -31.74
CA HIS A 512 35.33 0.29 -32.66
C HIS A 512 33.95 -0.04 -32.04
N GLY A 513 32.81 0.52 -32.49
CA GLY A 513 32.59 1.63 -33.46
C GLY A 513 31.19 1.66 -34.11
N ARG A 514 30.87 2.81 -34.74
CA ARG A 514 29.70 3.15 -35.60
C ARG A 514 28.37 3.63 -34.97
N ASP A 515 28.27 4.96 -34.98
CA ASP A 515 27.19 5.75 -35.61
C ASP A 515 25.76 5.76 -35.00
N CYS A 516 25.42 6.91 -34.42
CA CYS A 516 24.05 7.34 -34.14
C CYS A 516 23.87 8.80 -34.59
N THR A 517 22.86 9.07 -35.43
CA THR A 517 22.42 10.42 -35.82
C THR A 517 20.88 10.48 -35.82
N GLN A 518 20.34 11.63 -35.40
CA GLN A 518 18.89 11.94 -35.32
C GLN A 518 18.41 12.54 -36.68
N PRO A 519 17.15 13.06 -36.88
CA PRO A 519 16.02 13.31 -35.95
C PRO A 519 14.57 13.11 -36.51
N VAL A 520 13.57 13.62 -35.75
CA VAL A 520 12.17 14.04 -36.13
C VAL A 520 11.03 12.98 -36.11
N CYS A 521 9.82 13.42 -35.69
CA CYS A 521 8.58 12.64 -35.48
C CYS A 521 7.32 13.41 -35.98
N PRO A 522 6.72 13.01 -37.11
CA PRO A 522 4.61 12.52 -37.50
C PRO A 522 3.95 11.11 -37.66
N ILE A 523 2.83 10.84 -36.94
CA ILE A 523 1.50 10.37 -37.49
C ILE A 523 1.42 8.91 -38.12
N ALA A 524 0.36 8.06 -38.08
CA ALA A 524 -1.09 8.15 -37.78
C ALA A 524 -1.73 6.85 -37.15
N PHE A 525 -3.06 6.68 -37.30
CA PHE A 525 -3.94 5.53 -36.96
C PHE A 525 -3.94 4.37 -37.98
N SER A 526 -4.32 3.13 -37.57
CA SER A 526 -5.57 2.49 -38.06
C SER A 526 -6.05 1.23 -37.29
N VAL A 527 -7.37 1.17 -37.20
CA VAL A 527 -8.38 0.18 -36.73
C VAL A 527 -8.22 -1.26 -37.26
N TYR A 528 -8.66 -2.27 -36.47
CA TYR A 528 -9.54 -3.35 -36.98
C TYR A 528 -10.42 -4.02 -35.90
N GLY A 529 -11.71 -4.08 -36.18
CA GLY A 529 -12.71 -5.04 -35.69
C GLY A 529 -13.67 -5.32 -36.86
N ALA A 530 -14.61 -6.26 -36.85
CA ALA A 530 -15.04 -7.29 -35.88
C ALA A 530 -15.80 -8.39 -36.68
N HIS A 531 -16.39 -9.44 -36.06
CA HIS A 531 -17.74 -9.94 -36.42
C HIS A 531 -18.32 -11.05 -35.51
N TRP A 532 -19.34 -10.67 -34.72
CA TRP A 532 -20.66 -11.29 -34.47
C TRP A 532 -20.95 -12.83 -34.51
N TYR A 533 -21.50 -13.31 -33.39
CA TYR A 533 -22.72 -14.17 -33.19
C TYR A 533 -22.74 -15.72 -33.32
N SER A 534 -23.25 -16.35 -32.24
CA SER A 534 -24.23 -17.46 -32.09
C SER A 534 -24.20 -18.74 -32.94
N VAL A 535 -24.16 -19.91 -32.26
CA VAL A 535 -25.05 -21.10 -32.45
C VAL A 535 -24.72 -22.17 -31.36
N MET A 536 -25.63 -23.12 -31.10
CA MET A 536 -25.47 -24.20 -30.09
C MET A 536 -24.86 -25.51 -30.67
N ALA A 537 -24.11 -26.24 -29.84
CA ALA A 537 -23.97 -27.71 -29.66
C ALA A 537 -24.18 -28.75 -30.82
N PRO A 538 -23.65 -29.99 -30.73
CA PRO A 538 -22.51 -30.55 -29.97
C PRO A 538 -21.54 -31.41 -30.84
N ALA A 539 -20.63 -32.16 -30.20
CA ALA A 539 -19.59 -33.06 -30.78
C ALA A 539 -18.48 -32.35 -31.59
N GLY A 540 -17.29 -32.93 -31.82
CA GLY A 540 -16.73 -34.21 -31.36
C GLY A 540 -15.20 -34.11 -31.15
N SER A 541 -14.51 -35.22 -30.86
CA SER A 541 -13.10 -35.22 -30.42
C SER A 541 -12.07 -35.02 -31.54
N VAL A 542 -11.20 -33.98 -31.46
CA VAL A 542 -9.80 -34.01 -31.95
C VAL A 542 -8.87 -33.09 -31.13
N ALA A 543 -7.87 -33.72 -30.50
CA ALA A 543 -6.52 -33.30 -30.11
C ALA A 543 -6.10 -31.82 -29.87
N ARG A 544 -5.96 -31.48 -28.57
CA ARG A 544 -4.84 -30.77 -27.89
C ARG A 544 -4.36 -29.36 -28.30
N ARG A 545 -4.45 -28.89 -29.56
CA ARG A 545 -3.86 -27.59 -29.96
C ARG A 545 -4.73 -26.36 -29.63
N ASP A 546 -6.04 -26.56 -29.50
CA ASP A 546 -6.99 -25.47 -29.22
C ASP A 546 -7.04 -25.05 -27.75
N TRP A 547 -6.55 -25.91 -26.83
CA TRP A 547 -6.59 -25.64 -25.39
C TRP A 547 -5.60 -24.53 -24.98
N GLN A 548 -4.37 -24.56 -25.52
CA GLN A 548 -3.40 -23.48 -25.34
C GLN A 548 -3.97 -22.14 -25.83
N ARG A 549 -4.60 -22.09 -27.02
CA ARG A 549 -5.12 -20.81 -27.55
C ARG A 549 -6.31 -20.27 -26.76
N ARG A 550 -7.13 -21.13 -26.15
CA ARG A 550 -8.21 -20.71 -25.24
C ARG A 550 -7.68 -20.28 -23.86
N GLN A 551 -6.64 -20.95 -23.35
CA GLN A 551 -5.87 -20.50 -22.18
C GLN A 551 -5.16 -19.16 -22.45
N GLU A 552 -4.55 -18.94 -23.62
CA GLU A 552 -3.93 -17.66 -24.00
C GLU A 552 -4.95 -16.51 -24.03
N CYS A 553 -6.22 -16.76 -24.35
CA CYS A 553 -7.30 -15.77 -24.21
C CYS A 553 -7.87 -15.65 -22.78
N SER A 554 -7.68 -16.64 -21.89
CA SER A 554 -8.33 -16.70 -20.57
C SER A 554 -7.34 -16.50 -19.42
N ALA A 555 -6.29 -17.31 -19.35
CA ALA A 555 -5.12 -17.07 -18.51
C ALA A 555 -4.29 -15.87 -19.00
N GLY A 556 -4.23 -15.57 -20.30
CA GLY A 556 -3.68 -14.29 -20.78
C GLY A 556 -4.50 -13.07 -20.37
N ALA A 557 -5.78 -13.25 -19.99
CA ALA A 557 -6.61 -12.20 -19.37
C ALA A 557 -6.54 -12.19 -17.82
N ALA A 558 -5.88 -13.18 -17.21
CA ALA A 558 -5.64 -13.29 -15.77
C ALA A 558 -4.17 -12.96 -15.37
N GLY A 559 -3.22 -13.17 -16.29
CA GLY A 559 -1.82 -12.73 -16.18
C GLY A 559 -1.55 -11.32 -16.73
N LEU A 560 -2.58 -10.64 -17.26
CA LEU A 560 -2.49 -9.24 -17.69
C LEU A 560 -3.50 -8.34 -16.94
N ASP A 561 -2.92 -7.40 -16.18
CA ASP A 561 -3.51 -6.21 -15.55
C ASP A 561 -4.96 -6.31 -15.07
N PRO A 562 -5.16 -6.59 -13.77
CA PRO A 562 -6.39 -6.21 -13.08
C PRO A 562 -6.14 -5.30 -11.87
N VAL A 563 -4.99 -4.65 -11.81
CA VAL A 563 -4.53 -3.89 -10.63
C VAL A 563 -5.46 -2.71 -10.28
N ALA A 564 -6.29 -2.27 -11.23
CA ALA A 564 -7.15 -1.09 -11.12
C ALA A 564 -8.17 -1.05 -9.96
N ILE A 565 -8.59 -2.19 -9.38
CA ILE A 565 -9.49 -2.20 -8.21
C ILE A 565 -8.72 -2.36 -6.91
N ALA A 566 -7.78 -3.31 -6.84
CA ALA A 566 -6.82 -3.41 -5.73
C ALA A 566 -6.06 -2.09 -5.48
N ILE A 567 -5.87 -1.27 -6.52
CA ILE A 567 -5.27 0.06 -6.42
C ILE A 567 -6.03 0.98 -5.45
N ALA A 568 -7.35 0.98 -5.45
CA ALA A 568 -8.13 2.01 -4.77
C ALA A 568 -8.57 1.62 -3.34
N VAL A 569 -7.99 0.55 -2.80
CA VAL A 569 -8.46 -0.15 -1.59
C VAL A 569 -7.30 -0.61 -0.68
N GLY A 570 -6.07 -0.68 -1.19
CA GLY A 570 -4.88 -0.49 -0.35
C GLY A 570 -4.50 1.00 -0.24
N PRO A 571 -3.34 1.32 0.34
CA PRO A 571 -2.72 2.63 0.14
C PRO A 571 -2.37 2.80 -1.33
N LEU A 572 -3.12 3.63 -2.06
CA LEU A 572 -3.06 3.90 -3.52
C LEU A 572 -1.70 3.54 -4.16
N PRO A 573 -1.48 2.25 -4.53
CA PRO A 573 -0.21 1.74 -5.00
C PRO A 573 -0.32 1.66 -6.52
N PHE A 574 -0.19 2.82 -7.16
CA PHE A 574 -0.15 2.98 -8.61
C PHE A 574 0.64 1.81 -9.26
N ALA A 575 0.07 1.12 -10.27
CA ALA A 575 0.74 0.00 -10.95
C ALA A 575 0.04 -0.48 -12.26
N VAL A 576 0.59 -0.13 -13.43
CA VAL A 576 0.34 -0.73 -14.76
C VAL A 576 1.66 -0.82 -15.58
N LEU A 577 2.13 -2.05 -15.87
CA LEU A 577 3.46 -2.28 -16.49
C LEU A 577 3.54 -1.88 -17.98
N ARG A 578 4.76 -1.53 -18.44
CA ARG A 578 5.02 -1.26 -19.87
C ARG A 578 5.42 -2.54 -20.64
N SER A 579 4.75 -2.77 -21.77
CA SER A 579 5.01 -3.87 -22.70
C SER A 579 6.39 -3.80 -23.37
N GLY A 580 6.96 -4.98 -23.66
CA GLY A 580 8.24 -5.12 -24.38
C GLY A 580 8.20 -4.66 -25.84
N SER A 581 9.38 -4.44 -26.41
CA SER A 581 9.58 -3.90 -27.76
C SER A 581 9.57 -4.95 -28.87
N GLY A 582 8.71 -4.76 -29.87
CA GLY A 582 8.81 -5.39 -31.20
C GLY A 582 8.90 -4.30 -32.27
N ALA A 583 9.68 -4.53 -33.33
CA ALA A 583 9.99 -3.49 -34.32
C ALA A 583 8.93 -3.40 -35.45
N TYR A 584 8.64 -2.18 -35.94
CA TYR A 584 9.07 -1.71 -37.28
C TYR A 584 8.72 -0.21 -37.51
N ARG A 585 8.97 0.27 -38.73
CA ARG A 585 8.86 1.67 -39.23
C ARG A 585 7.38 2.08 -39.42
N GLY A 586 6.98 3.36 -39.46
CA GLY A 586 7.74 4.63 -39.37
C GLY A 586 6.83 5.86 -39.60
N CYS A 587 7.44 7.00 -39.98
CA CYS A 587 6.91 8.39 -40.01
C CYS A 587 6.71 9.04 -38.62
N SER A 588 6.99 10.33 -38.35
CA SER A 588 7.25 11.59 -39.13
C SER A 588 6.02 12.74 -39.24
N GLN A 589 5.38 14.56 -37.99
CA GLN A 589 5.00 16.06 -37.89
C GLN A 589 4.76 16.43 -36.40
N ALA A 590 4.98 17.71 -36.01
CA ALA A 590 4.79 18.27 -34.66
C ALA A 590 3.85 19.49 -34.63
N ALA A 591 3.52 20.02 -33.44
CA ALA A 591 2.66 21.20 -33.22
C ALA A 591 3.21 22.15 -32.11
N PRO A 592 2.84 23.45 -32.07
CA PRO A 592 3.62 24.50 -31.39
C PRO A 592 3.17 24.86 -29.95
N ALA A 593 3.95 25.74 -29.30
CA ALA A 593 3.80 26.18 -27.91
C ALA A 593 2.70 27.25 -27.67
N VAL A 594 2.28 27.40 -26.41
CA VAL A 594 1.16 28.26 -25.96
C VAL A 594 1.63 29.22 -24.83
N PRO A 595 1.19 30.51 -24.83
CA PRO A 595 1.66 31.54 -23.88
C PRO A 595 1.10 31.42 -22.44
N PRO A 596 1.74 32.07 -21.44
CA PRO A 596 1.66 31.69 -20.01
C PRO A 596 0.47 32.27 -19.22
N HIS A 597 -0.71 32.43 -19.86
CA HIS A 597 -1.86 33.13 -19.25
C HIS A 597 -3.11 32.25 -19.03
N ARG A 598 -2.97 30.92 -19.09
CA ARG A 598 -3.99 29.96 -18.62
C ARG A 598 -3.32 28.82 -17.82
N CYS A 599 -3.28 28.98 -16.50
CA CYS A 599 -2.84 27.96 -15.55
C CYS A 599 -3.83 27.89 -14.37
N SER A 600 -4.83 27.03 -14.50
CA SER A 600 -5.82 26.70 -13.46
C SER A 600 -6.34 25.29 -13.76
N SER A 601 -6.70 24.54 -12.71
CA SER A 601 -7.33 23.21 -12.72
C SER A 601 -6.59 22.06 -13.44
N TYR A 602 -5.79 21.32 -12.66
CA TYR A 602 -5.27 19.99 -12.99
C TYR A 602 -5.60 18.97 -11.89
N LEU A 603 -6.87 18.98 -11.47
CA LEU A 603 -7.37 18.24 -10.30
C LEU A 603 -8.60 17.42 -10.69
N LEU A 604 -8.36 16.32 -11.42
CA LEU A 604 -9.36 15.49 -12.14
C LEU A 604 -10.01 16.14 -13.40
N GLN A 605 -9.45 17.22 -13.94
CA GLN A 605 -9.73 17.59 -15.33
C GLN A 605 -8.95 16.66 -16.27
N ILE A 606 -9.66 15.68 -16.83
CA ILE A 606 -9.41 15.24 -18.21
C ILE A 606 -9.34 16.52 -19.06
N PRO A 607 -8.22 16.82 -19.75
CA PRO A 607 -8.12 18.03 -20.56
C PRO A 607 -9.24 18.11 -21.60
N ASP A 608 -9.73 19.30 -21.92
CA ASP A 608 -10.85 19.50 -22.87
C ASP A 608 -10.59 18.87 -24.26
N ASN A 609 -9.32 18.61 -24.59
CA ASN A 609 -8.95 17.61 -25.59
C ASN A 609 -7.57 16.98 -25.26
N PRO A 610 -7.49 15.75 -24.70
CA PRO A 610 -6.22 15.12 -24.35
C PRO A 610 -5.69 14.29 -25.54
N PRO A 611 -4.41 14.45 -25.93
CA PRO A 611 -3.76 13.42 -26.74
C PRO A 611 -3.80 12.09 -25.98
N ASP A 612 -4.10 11.00 -26.70
CA ASP A 612 -4.28 9.64 -26.18
C ASP A 612 -5.49 9.40 -25.23
N TYR A 613 -6.64 10.06 -25.44
CA TYR A 613 -7.91 9.77 -24.72
C TYR A 613 -8.26 8.26 -24.64
N GLN A 614 -7.79 7.46 -25.60
CA GLN A 614 -7.96 6.01 -25.65
C GLN A 614 -7.42 5.27 -24.42
N LYS A 615 -6.47 5.82 -23.64
CA LYS A 615 -5.96 5.19 -22.41
C LYS A 615 -7.09 5.00 -21.37
N TYR A 616 -7.89 6.05 -21.16
CA TYR A 616 -8.98 6.04 -20.19
C TYR A 616 -10.09 5.06 -20.61
N TYR A 617 -10.40 4.96 -21.91
CA TYR A 617 -11.40 4.02 -22.44
C TYR A 617 -10.99 2.55 -22.23
N ARG A 618 -9.68 2.22 -22.23
CA ARG A 618 -9.18 0.88 -21.91
C ARG A 618 -9.31 0.56 -20.42
N GLN A 619 -8.92 1.49 -19.55
CA GLN A 619 -9.07 1.35 -18.09
C GLN A 619 -10.55 1.19 -17.68
N MET A 620 -11.43 2.08 -18.16
CA MET A 620 -12.88 1.99 -18.02
C MET A 620 -13.42 0.63 -18.50
N SER A 621 -12.95 0.14 -19.66
CA SER A 621 -13.41 -1.14 -20.19
C SER A 621 -12.95 -2.36 -19.38
N LYS A 622 -11.80 -2.29 -18.68
CA LYS A 622 -11.40 -3.32 -17.71
C LYS A 622 -12.27 -3.26 -16.45
N LEU A 623 -12.57 -2.07 -15.91
CA LEU A 623 -13.52 -1.97 -14.78
C LEU A 623 -14.89 -2.57 -15.14
N LEU A 624 -15.44 -2.24 -16.32
CA LEU A 624 -16.71 -2.80 -16.79
C LEU A 624 -16.66 -4.32 -17.11
N SER A 625 -15.49 -4.95 -17.23
CA SER A 625 -15.37 -6.41 -17.36
C SER A 625 -15.25 -7.14 -16.01
N MET A 626 -14.99 -6.43 -14.91
CA MET A 626 -14.83 -7.00 -13.55
C MET A 626 -16.12 -6.94 -12.70
N ARG A 627 -17.27 -6.71 -13.33
CA ARG A 627 -18.60 -6.66 -12.68
C ARG A 627 -19.07 -8.03 -12.20
N ASN A 628 -19.58 -8.12 -10.98
CA ASN A 628 -20.09 -9.36 -10.40
C ASN A 628 -21.64 -9.42 -10.37
N PRO A 629 -22.26 -10.62 -10.24
CA PRO A 629 -23.72 -10.76 -10.25
C PRO A 629 -24.44 -9.97 -9.14
N ASP A 630 -23.87 -9.93 -7.94
CA ASP A 630 -24.40 -9.21 -6.77
C ASP A 630 -24.29 -7.67 -6.86
N GLY A 631 -23.64 -7.16 -7.91
CA GLY A 631 -23.41 -5.74 -8.16
C GLY A 631 -22.12 -5.19 -7.55
N GLY A 632 -21.37 -5.99 -6.79
CA GLY A 632 -20.13 -5.57 -6.15
C GLY A 632 -18.90 -5.74 -7.05
N PHE A 633 -17.78 -5.22 -6.57
CA PHE A 633 -16.45 -5.38 -7.16
C PHE A 633 -15.51 -6.10 -6.19
N ALA A 634 -14.65 -6.95 -6.75
CA ALA A 634 -13.63 -7.74 -6.05
C ALA A 634 -12.22 -7.19 -6.38
N THR A 635 -11.16 -7.76 -5.81
CA THR A 635 -9.83 -7.10 -5.77
C THR A 635 -9.02 -7.18 -7.06
N TYR A 636 -8.79 -8.40 -7.56
CA TYR A 636 -7.94 -8.66 -8.73
C TYR A 636 -8.71 -9.35 -9.85
N GLU A 637 -9.88 -9.92 -9.59
CA GLU A 637 -10.63 -10.68 -10.59
C GLU A 637 -12.14 -10.46 -10.41
N THR A 638 -12.95 -11.33 -11.02
CA THR A 638 -14.34 -11.52 -10.62
C THR A 638 -14.41 -12.58 -9.53
N LYS A 639 -15.49 -12.58 -8.76
CA LYS A 639 -15.82 -13.62 -7.80
C LYS A 639 -16.24 -14.91 -8.53
N ARG A 640 -15.25 -15.68 -8.97
CA ARG A 640 -15.41 -16.89 -9.80
C ARG A 640 -15.96 -18.09 -9.05
N GLY A 641 -15.65 -18.22 -7.76
CA GLY A 641 -16.14 -19.28 -6.88
C GLY A 641 -17.38 -18.90 -6.07
N GLY A 642 -18.10 -19.90 -5.57
CA GLY A 642 -19.21 -19.71 -4.61
C GLY A 642 -18.71 -19.65 -3.16
N ARG A 643 -19.44 -18.95 -2.28
CA ARG A 643 -19.07 -18.77 -0.86
C ARG A 643 -18.84 -20.08 -0.08
N LEU A 644 -19.46 -21.18 -0.50
CA LEU A 644 -19.26 -22.50 0.12
C LEU A 644 -17.82 -23.02 0.01
N LEU A 645 -16.98 -22.45 -0.87
CA LEU A 645 -15.56 -22.80 -0.95
C LEU A 645 -14.76 -22.37 0.29
N GLU A 646 -15.24 -21.42 1.09
CA GLU A 646 -14.59 -21.04 2.36
C GLU A 646 -14.63 -22.17 3.39
N LEU A 647 -15.57 -23.11 3.27
CA LEU A 647 -15.57 -24.35 4.07
C LEU A 647 -14.34 -25.22 3.81
N LEU A 648 -13.57 -24.95 2.75
CA LEU A 648 -12.33 -25.64 2.40
C LEU A 648 -11.07 -24.82 2.73
N ASN A 649 -11.18 -23.68 3.44
CA ASN A 649 -10.04 -22.88 3.88
C ASN A 649 -9.09 -23.71 4.79
N PRO A 650 -7.87 -24.03 4.34
CA PRO A 650 -6.95 -24.91 5.06
C PRO A 650 -5.75 -24.14 5.63
N SER A 651 -5.86 -22.83 5.82
CA SER A 651 -4.74 -21.97 6.24
C SER A 651 -4.58 -21.83 7.76
N GLU A 652 -5.63 -22.18 8.51
CA GLU A 652 -5.81 -22.05 9.97
C GLU A 652 -5.70 -20.64 10.57
N VAL A 653 -4.81 -19.78 10.06
CA VAL A 653 -4.50 -18.46 10.61
C VAL A 653 -5.21 -17.31 9.89
N PHE A 654 -5.85 -17.52 8.73
CA PHE A 654 -6.49 -16.46 7.92
C PHE A 654 -7.96 -16.76 7.60
N GLY A 655 -8.80 -15.71 7.56
CA GLY A 655 -10.20 -15.77 7.14
C GLY A 655 -10.48 -15.19 5.75
N ASP A 656 -11.57 -15.63 5.12
CA ASP A 656 -12.05 -15.16 3.81
C ASP A 656 -10.97 -15.22 2.70
N ILE A 657 -10.30 -16.38 2.53
CA ILE A 657 -9.20 -16.54 1.56
C ILE A 657 -9.58 -17.26 0.27
N MET A 658 -10.68 -18.01 0.24
CA MET A 658 -10.85 -19.04 -0.80
C MET A 658 -11.35 -18.51 -2.14
N ILE A 659 -12.00 -17.34 -2.18
CA ILE A 659 -12.49 -16.68 -3.41
C ILE A 659 -12.18 -15.19 -3.38
N ASP A 660 -12.09 -14.54 -4.56
CA ASP A 660 -12.01 -13.08 -4.61
C ASP A 660 -13.38 -12.48 -4.27
N TYR A 661 -13.60 -12.21 -2.98
CA TYR A 661 -14.84 -11.63 -2.48
C TYR A 661 -15.07 -10.23 -3.04
N CYS A 662 -16.35 -9.83 -3.15
CA CYS A 662 -16.68 -8.45 -3.41
C CYS A 662 -16.67 -7.67 -2.09
N TYR A 663 -16.18 -6.43 -2.13
CA TYR A 663 -15.96 -5.56 -0.95
C TYR A 663 -16.65 -4.19 -1.13
N VAL A 664 -16.98 -3.49 -0.04
CA VAL A 664 -17.63 -2.17 -0.11
C VAL A 664 -16.67 -1.11 -0.64
N GLU A 665 -15.40 -1.22 -0.26
CA GLU A 665 -14.30 -0.34 -0.62
C GLU A 665 -14.03 -0.43 -2.13
N CYS A 666 -13.85 -1.67 -2.64
CA CYS A 666 -13.70 -1.97 -4.06
C CYS A 666 -14.90 -1.44 -4.87
N THR A 667 -16.12 -1.64 -4.36
CA THR A 667 -17.33 -1.20 -5.05
C THR A 667 -17.47 0.32 -5.05
N SER A 668 -17.20 0.96 -3.92
CA SER A 668 -17.27 2.42 -3.76
C SER A 668 -16.26 3.15 -4.63
N ALA A 669 -14.99 2.73 -4.60
CA ALA A 669 -13.95 3.33 -5.42
C ALA A 669 -14.26 3.23 -6.93
N VAL A 670 -14.76 2.08 -7.38
CA VAL A 670 -15.20 1.90 -8.75
C VAL A 670 -16.42 2.77 -9.05
N VAL A 671 -17.42 2.85 -8.17
CA VAL A 671 -18.59 3.74 -8.36
C VAL A 671 -18.17 5.21 -8.47
N GLN A 672 -17.24 5.69 -7.63
CA GLN A 672 -16.70 7.06 -7.70
C GLN A 672 -15.98 7.32 -9.04
N ALA A 673 -15.04 6.45 -9.43
CA ALA A 673 -14.28 6.59 -10.69
C ALA A 673 -15.18 6.49 -11.93
N LEU A 674 -16.17 5.60 -11.93
CA LEU A 674 -17.16 5.46 -13.00
C LEU A 674 -18.06 6.71 -13.12
N LYS A 675 -18.47 7.32 -11.99
CA LYS A 675 -19.31 8.53 -11.95
C LYS A 675 -18.54 9.74 -12.49
N HIS A 676 -17.32 9.98 -12.01
CA HIS A 676 -16.48 11.08 -12.51
C HIS A 676 -16.17 10.94 -14.02
N PHE A 677 -15.81 9.73 -14.46
CA PHE A 677 -15.64 9.47 -15.89
C PHE A 677 -16.94 9.72 -16.67
N HIS A 678 -18.11 9.34 -16.14
CA HIS A 678 -19.39 9.53 -16.84
C HIS A 678 -19.77 11.00 -16.99
N GLU A 679 -19.38 11.86 -16.04
CA GLU A 679 -19.58 13.31 -16.12
C GLU A 679 -18.70 13.95 -17.19
N ALA A 680 -17.46 13.50 -17.34
CA ALA A 680 -16.55 13.96 -18.40
C ALA A 680 -16.85 13.35 -19.79
N PHE A 681 -17.38 12.12 -19.82
CA PHE A 681 -17.69 11.36 -21.05
C PHE A 681 -19.12 10.79 -21.02
N PRO A 682 -20.18 11.62 -21.11
CA PRO A 682 -21.57 11.19 -20.92
C PRO A 682 -22.05 10.13 -21.91
N GLU A 683 -21.54 10.11 -23.14
CA GLU A 683 -21.96 9.15 -24.16
C GLU A 683 -21.20 7.81 -24.12
N HIS A 684 -20.02 7.75 -23.49
CA HIS A 684 -19.15 6.56 -23.59
C HIS A 684 -19.70 5.39 -22.76
N ARG A 685 -20.23 4.37 -23.44
CA ARG A 685 -20.86 3.16 -22.84
C ARG A 685 -21.94 3.50 -21.79
N ALA A 686 -22.59 4.65 -21.97
CA ALA A 686 -23.46 5.32 -21.00
C ALA A 686 -24.46 4.41 -20.27
N ARG A 687 -25.13 3.50 -21.00
CA ARG A 687 -26.08 2.52 -20.44
C ARG A 687 -25.43 1.56 -19.45
N GLU A 688 -24.26 1.01 -19.79
CA GLU A 688 -23.55 0.07 -18.93
C GLU A 688 -22.99 0.76 -17.69
N VAL A 689 -22.45 1.97 -17.84
CA VAL A 689 -21.94 2.76 -16.72
C VAL A 689 -23.06 3.07 -15.73
N ARG A 690 -24.21 3.59 -16.20
CA ARG A 690 -25.38 3.85 -15.34
C ARG A 690 -25.94 2.60 -14.65
N GLU A 691 -25.99 1.45 -15.33
CA GLU A 691 -26.39 0.19 -14.68
C GLU A 691 -25.39 -0.21 -13.59
N THR A 692 -24.09 -0.03 -13.85
CA THR A 692 -23.02 -0.40 -12.92
C THR A 692 -23.01 0.49 -11.69
N LEU A 693 -23.19 1.80 -11.84
CA LEU A 693 -23.37 2.75 -10.72
C LEU A 693 -24.57 2.34 -9.85
N ARG A 694 -25.73 2.09 -10.47
CA ARG A 694 -26.95 1.66 -9.78
C ARG A 694 -26.76 0.34 -9.03
N ARG A 695 -26.06 -0.64 -9.63
CA ARG A 695 -25.83 -1.96 -9.02
C ARG A 695 -24.77 -1.94 -7.93
N GLY A 696 -23.72 -1.12 -8.07
CA GLY A 696 -22.73 -0.88 -7.04
C GLY A 696 -23.34 -0.23 -5.79
N LEU A 697 -24.17 0.81 -5.98
CA LEU A 697 -24.94 1.42 -4.89
C LEU A 697 -25.88 0.42 -4.19
N GLN A 698 -26.59 -0.40 -4.97
CA GLN A 698 -27.44 -1.47 -4.42
C GLN A 698 -26.64 -2.58 -3.71
N TYR A 699 -25.39 -2.81 -4.09
CA TYR A 699 -24.48 -3.69 -3.35
C TYR A 699 -24.07 -3.03 -2.02
N CYS A 700 -23.60 -1.77 -2.02
CA CYS A 700 -23.16 -1.08 -0.80
C CYS A 700 -24.27 -1.05 0.26
N ARG A 701 -25.51 -0.69 -0.11
CA ARG A 701 -26.67 -0.71 0.81
C ARG A 701 -27.01 -2.11 1.35
N ARG A 702 -26.70 -3.18 0.60
CA ARG A 702 -26.97 -4.57 0.99
C ARG A 702 -25.96 -5.12 1.99
N VAL A 703 -24.74 -4.56 2.01
CA VAL A 703 -23.65 -4.96 2.91
C VAL A 703 -23.44 -4.00 4.08
N GLN A 704 -24.34 -3.02 4.24
CA GLN A 704 -24.41 -2.19 5.44
C GLN A 704 -24.91 -3.03 6.63
N ARG A 705 -24.27 -2.85 7.80
CA ARG A 705 -24.64 -3.52 9.05
C ARG A 705 -25.83 -2.80 9.69
N ALA A 706 -26.56 -3.50 10.57
CA ALA A 706 -27.82 -2.99 11.14
C ALA A 706 -27.65 -1.73 12.03
N ASP A 707 -26.46 -1.55 12.58
CA ASP A 707 -26.01 -0.35 13.32
C ASP A 707 -25.72 0.87 12.42
N GLY A 708 -25.61 0.68 11.10
CA GLY A 708 -25.25 1.70 10.11
C GLY A 708 -23.82 1.63 9.60
N SER A 709 -22.96 0.81 10.21
CA SER A 709 -21.55 0.67 9.83
C SER A 709 -21.35 -0.19 8.58
N TRP A 710 -20.14 -0.13 8.03
CA TRP A 710 -19.59 -1.13 7.13
C TRP A 710 -18.23 -1.62 7.64
N GLU A 711 -17.94 -2.89 7.43
CA GLU A 711 -16.73 -3.56 7.90
C GLU A 711 -15.61 -3.46 6.85
N GLY A 712 -14.52 -2.76 7.19
CA GLY A 712 -13.31 -2.69 6.37
C GLY A 712 -12.56 -4.01 6.37
N SER A 713 -12.10 -4.43 5.19
CA SER A 713 -11.35 -5.70 5.00
C SER A 713 -9.89 -5.50 4.59
N TRP A 714 -9.47 -4.24 4.39
CA TRP A 714 -8.15 -3.85 3.88
C TRP A 714 -7.42 -2.82 4.75
N ALA A 715 -8.17 -2.08 5.58
CA ALA A 715 -7.64 -1.28 6.68
C ALA A 715 -8.56 -1.42 7.90
N VAL A 716 -8.05 -1.09 9.09
CA VAL A 716 -8.77 -1.16 10.36
C VAL A 716 -9.79 -0.01 10.45
N CYS A 717 -11.01 -0.26 10.96
CA CYS A 717 -11.88 -1.30 10.39
C CYS A 717 -13.25 -0.74 10.02
N PHE A 718 -14.08 -0.39 11.00
CA PHE A 718 -15.41 0.13 10.78
C PHE A 718 -15.41 1.61 10.35
N THR A 719 -14.47 2.44 10.80
CA THR A 719 -14.29 3.82 10.28
C THR A 719 -13.96 3.79 8.78
N TYR A 720 -13.01 2.94 8.39
CA TYR A 720 -12.54 2.76 7.02
C TYR A 720 -13.63 2.22 6.09
N GLY A 721 -14.30 1.12 6.47
CA GLY A 721 -15.42 0.58 5.69
C GLY A 721 -16.58 1.57 5.58
N THR A 722 -16.94 2.24 6.67
CA THR A 722 -18.06 3.19 6.72
C THR A 722 -17.80 4.46 5.91
N TRP A 723 -16.54 4.93 5.85
CA TRP A 723 -16.12 5.98 4.92
C TRP A 723 -16.45 5.58 3.48
N PHE A 724 -15.91 4.47 2.97
CA PHE A 724 -16.20 4.03 1.60
C PHE A 724 -17.71 3.82 1.34
N GLY A 725 -18.47 3.29 2.30
CA GLY A 725 -19.93 3.18 2.22
C GLY A 725 -20.62 4.54 2.00
N LEU A 726 -20.23 5.55 2.78
CA LEU A 726 -20.75 6.92 2.67
C LEU A 726 -20.25 7.65 1.40
N GLU A 727 -19.04 7.40 0.91
CA GLU A 727 -18.59 7.94 -0.38
C GLU A 727 -19.43 7.42 -1.55
N ALA A 728 -19.78 6.13 -1.56
CA ALA A 728 -20.61 5.51 -2.60
C ALA A 728 -22.05 6.06 -2.64
N LEU A 729 -22.54 6.53 -1.48
CA LEU A 729 -23.81 7.24 -1.36
C LEU A 729 -23.67 8.69 -1.82
N ALA A 730 -22.67 9.42 -1.30
CA ALA A 730 -22.48 10.84 -1.55
C ALA A 730 -22.13 11.17 -3.01
N CYS A 731 -21.33 10.33 -3.69
CA CYS A 731 -21.02 10.52 -5.11
C CYS A 731 -22.22 10.26 -6.04
N LEU A 732 -23.27 9.61 -5.55
CA LEU A 732 -24.57 9.45 -6.21
C LEU A 732 -25.65 10.32 -5.55
N GLU A 733 -25.23 11.46 -5.00
CA GLU A 733 -26.06 12.58 -4.50
C GLU A 733 -26.96 12.25 -3.29
N HIS A 734 -26.88 11.03 -2.74
CA HIS A 734 -27.50 10.66 -1.46
C HIS A 734 -26.79 11.38 -0.32
N THR A 735 -27.34 12.52 0.07
CA THR A 735 -26.78 13.48 1.02
C THR A 735 -27.88 14.01 1.95
N TYR A 736 -27.50 14.57 3.10
CA TYR A 736 -28.35 15.39 3.95
C TYR A 736 -28.79 16.64 3.17
N GLN A 737 -30.09 16.88 3.18
CA GLN A 737 -30.74 18.07 2.65
C GLN A 737 -31.69 18.57 3.75
N ASN A 738 -31.62 19.86 4.10
CA ASN A 738 -32.45 20.48 5.14
C ASN A 738 -32.43 19.73 6.50
N GLY A 739 -31.28 19.15 6.86
CA GLY A 739 -31.08 18.41 8.12
C GLY A 739 -31.49 16.92 8.10
N ALA A 740 -32.06 16.41 7.01
CA ALA A 740 -32.46 15.00 6.87
C ALA A 740 -31.75 14.30 5.70
N ALA A 741 -31.47 13.00 5.84
CA ALA A 741 -30.88 12.15 4.79
C ALA A 741 -31.66 10.84 4.63
N CYS A 742 -31.30 10.00 3.66
CA CYS A 742 -31.83 8.64 3.60
C CYS A 742 -31.32 7.80 4.79
N ARG A 743 -32.07 6.73 5.13
CA ARG A 743 -31.83 5.91 6.33
C ARG A 743 -30.39 5.40 6.41
N GLU A 744 -29.87 4.92 5.29
CA GLU A 744 -28.52 4.34 5.17
C GLU A 744 -27.44 5.35 5.58
N VAL A 745 -27.58 6.59 5.10
CA VAL A 745 -26.69 7.70 5.46
C VAL A 745 -26.85 8.09 6.93
N ALA A 746 -28.10 8.26 7.38
CA ALA A 746 -28.39 8.74 8.73
C ALA A 746 -27.85 7.78 9.81
N GLN A 747 -28.05 6.46 9.63
CA GLN A 747 -27.49 5.46 10.55
C GLN A 747 -25.96 5.44 10.52
N ALA A 748 -25.33 5.54 9.35
CA ALA A 748 -23.87 5.54 9.22
C ALA A 748 -23.20 6.76 9.88
N CYS A 749 -23.77 7.95 9.69
CA CYS A 749 -23.31 9.16 10.39
C CYS A 749 -23.56 9.07 11.90
N GLN A 750 -24.70 8.53 12.33
CA GLN A 750 -24.99 8.31 13.75
C GLN A 750 -24.02 7.30 14.39
N PHE A 751 -23.66 6.22 13.68
CA PHE A 751 -22.63 5.27 14.11
C PHE A 751 -21.32 5.98 14.37
N LEU A 752 -20.78 6.72 13.39
CA LEU A 752 -19.51 7.44 13.54
C LEU A 752 -19.56 8.46 14.69
N VAL A 753 -20.61 9.28 14.77
CA VAL A 753 -20.77 10.28 15.85
C VAL A 753 -20.84 9.61 17.23
N SER A 754 -21.49 8.44 17.36
CA SER A 754 -21.55 7.66 18.61
C SER A 754 -20.21 7.04 19.05
N LYS A 755 -19.15 7.19 18.24
CA LYS A 755 -17.79 6.69 18.49
C LYS A 755 -16.73 7.80 18.55
N GLN A 756 -17.13 9.08 18.51
CA GLN A 756 -16.19 10.17 18.74
C GLN A 756 -15.69 10.13 20.19
N MET A 757 -14.38 10.21 20.38
CA MET A 757 -13.72 10.24 21.69
C MET A 757 -13.82 11.63 22.34
N GLU A 758 -13.52 11.72 23.64
CA GLU A 758 -13.65 12.97 24.41
C GLU A 758 -12.80 14.13 23.87
N ASP A 759 -11.64 13.81 23.28
CA ASP A 759 -10.74 14.78 22.64
C ASP A 759 -11.21 15.24 21.25
N GLY A 760 -12.17 14.53 20.64
CA GLY A 760 -12.66 14.77 19.29
C GLY A 760 -12.23 13.76 18.23
N GLY A 761 -11.34 12.82 18.56
CA GLY A 761 -10.81 11.82 17.65
C GLY A 761 -11.68 10.57 17.48
N TRP A 762 -11.14 9.60 16.73
CA TRP A 762 -11.64 8.24 16.58
C TRP A 762 -10.46 7.27 16.63
N GLY A 763 -10.73 6.01 16.99
CA GLY A 763 -9.72 4.96 17.02
C GLY A 763 -10.28 3.56 17.20
N GLU A 764 -9.72 2.59 16.47
CA GLU A 764 -10.02 1.17 16.59
C GLU A 764 -8.74 0.36 16.90
N ASP A 765 -8.83 -0.59 17.83
CA ASP A 765 -7.77 -1.58 18.03
C ASP A 765 -7.79 -2.62 16.89
N PHE A 766 -6.63 -3.19 16.55
CA PHE A 766 -6.53 -4.23 15.52
C PHE A 766 -7.45 -5.44 15.76
N GLU A 767 -7.81 -5.74 17.01
CA GLU A 767 -8.75 -6.81 17.35
C GLU A 767 -10.23 -6.51 17.05
N ALA A 768 -10.60 -5.28 16.65
CA ALA A 768 -11.99 -4.92 16.34
C ALA A 768 -12.72 -5.89 15.35
N PRO A 769 -12.11 -6.40 14.26
CA PRO A 769 -12.74 -7.38 13.39
C PRO A 769 -12.98 -8.73 14.09
N ALA A 770 -12.00 -9.21 14.86
CA ALA A 770 -12.07 -10.49 15.57
C ALA A 770 -13.04 -10.45 16.76
N ALA A 771 -13.12 -9.30 17.45
CA ALA A 771 -14.07 -9.06 18.53
C ALA A 771 -15.51 -8.89 18.01
N ALA A 772 -15.69 -8.26 16.85
CA ALA A 772 -17.00 -8.14 16.19
C ALA A 772 -17.57 -9.49 15.71
N ALA A 773 -16.71 -10.50 15.46
CA ALA A 773 -17.15 -11.88 15.22
C ALA A 773 -17.61 -12.62 16.49
N HIS A 774 -17.23 -12.15 17.68
CA HIS A 774 -17.51 -12.78 18.98
C HIS A 774 -18.41 -11.94 19.91
N GLY A 775 -18.91 -10.79 19.45
CA GLY A 775 -19.78 -9.90 20.22
C GLY A 775 -19.06 -9.12 21.35
N GLY A 776 -17.73 -9.09 21.35
CA GLY A 776 -16.94 -8.44 22.39
C GLY A 776 -16.80 -6.93 22.16
N GLY A 777 -17.31 -6.12 23.08
CA GLY A 777 -17.02 -4.68 23.14
C GLY A 777 -15.83 -4.40 24.06
N GLY A 778 -14.72 -3.94 23.51
CA GLY A 778 -13.54 -3.51 24.25
C GLY A 778 -12.51 -2.87 23.31
N GLY A 779 -11.77 -1.88 23.79
CA GLY A 779 -10.76 -1.22 22.97
C GLY A 779 -9.88 -0.25 23.75
N LEU A 780 -8.72 0.03 23.16
CA LEU A 780 -7.88 1.18 23.41
C LEU A 780 -7.59 1.88 22.06
N ALA A 781 -7.02 3.08 22.09
CA ALA A 781 -6.97 3.94 20.90
C ALA A 781 -5.83 3.55 19.93
N CYS A 782 -6.18 3.20 18.69
CA CYS A 782 -5.39 3.63 17.52
C CYS A 782 -5.72 5.09 17.24
N TYR A 783 -4.75 5.99 17.32
CA TYR A 783 -5.03 7.41 17.15
C TYR A 783 -5.01 7.90 15.69
N LEU A 784 -4.61 7.03 14.75
CA LEU A 784 -4.47 7.35 13.33
C LEU A 784 -5.80 7.38 12.55
N GLU A 785 -6.94 7.18 13.22
CA GLU A 785 -8.28 7.16 12.60
C GLU A 785 -9.07 8.46 12.76
N SER A 786 -8.43 9.54 13.22
CA SER A 786 -8.96 10.91 13.07
C SER A 786 -9.05 11.39 11.60
N ALA A 787 -8.79 10.52 10.62
CA ALA A 787 -9.22 10.65 9.23
C ALA A 787 -9.36 9.26 8.55
N PRO A 788 -10.59 8.72 8.49
CA PRO A 788 -11.25 8.62 7.19
C PRO A 788 -12.57 9.41 7.11
N LEU A 789 -12.91 10.17 8.16
CA LEU A 789 -13.93 11.22 8.09
C LEU A 789 -13.43 12.42 7.25
N THR A 790 -13.25 12.28 5.91
CA THR A 790 -13.51 13.32 4.87
C THR A 790 -13.01 13.03 3.41
N SER A 791 -13.77 12.29 2.57
CA SER A 791 -13.92 12.63 1.12
C SER A 791 -15.40 12.95 0.72
N ALA A 792 -15.69 13.26 -0.56
CA ALA A 792 -16.94 13.78 -1.23
C ALA A 792 -17.92 14.72 -0.44
N PRO A 793 -18.27 15.94 -0.95
CA PRO A 793 -18.48 17.21 -0.21
C PRO A 793 -19.32 17.18 1.09
N SER A 794 -18.59 17.20 2.23
CA SER A 794 -18.88 16.66 3.59
C SER A 794 -19.53 15.28 3.55
N LEU A 795 -19.20 14.35 4.46
CA LEU A 795 -19.81 13.00 4.42
C LEU A 795 -21.34 13.18 4.53
N CYS A 796 -21.98 13.00 3.39
CA CYS A 796 -23.34 13.41 3.10
C CYS A 796 -23.75 14.82 3.56
N ARG A 797 -22.89 15.84 3.70
CA ARG A 797 -23.25 17.14 4.32
C ARG A 797 -23.86 17.03 5.74
N TYR A 798 -23.32 16.15 6.58
CA TYR A 798 -23.71 16.05 7.99
C TYR A 798 -23.80 17.43 8.68
N PRO A 799 -24.92 17.77 9.37
CA PRO A 799 -25.24 19.16 9.70
C PRO A 799 -24.53 19.74 10.93
N ASP A 800 -24.08 18.91 11.88
CA ASP A 800 -23.33 19.40 13.04
C ASP A 800 -21.85 19.56 12.68
N VAL A 801 -21.44 20.81 12.49
CA VAL A 801 -20.07 21.22 12.17
C VAL A 801 -19.16 21.14 13.41
N GLY A 802 -19.71 21.25 14.64
CA GLY A 802 -18.95 21.19 15.88
C GLY A 802 -18.32 19.81 16.13
N VAL A 803 -19.00 18.73 15.71
CA VAL A 803 -18.42 17.37 15.66
C VAL A 803 -17.18 17.32 14.76
N LEU A 804 -17.22 17.98 13.60
CA LEU A 804 -16.11 18.01 12.64
C LEU A 804 -14.96 18.90 13.13
N GLU A 805 -15.28 20.06 13.73
CA GLU A 805 -14.31 21.00 14.30
C GLU A 805 -13.44 20.36 15.40
N LYS A 806 -14.04 19.51 16.24
CA LYS A 806 -13.31 18.71 17.25
C LYS A 806 -12.24 17.80 16.61
N GLY A 807 -12.63 16.97 15.64
CA GLY A 807 -11.69 16.07 14.95
C GLY A 807 -10.59 16.82 14.18
N ILE A 808 -10.94 17.95 13.57
CA ILE A 808 -9.98 18.85 12.91
C ILE A 808 -9.00 19.45 13.91
N LYS A 809 -9.45 19.80 15.13
CA LYS A 809 -8.55 20.26 16.19
C LYS A 809 -7.55 19.18 16.61
N VAL A 810 -7.97 17.92 16.76
CA VAL A 810 -7.05 16.80 17.05
C VAL A 810 -5.94 16.68 16.00
N LEU A 811 -6.29 16.79 14.70
CA LEU A 811 -5.31 16.74 13.61
C LEU A 811 -4.32 17.93 13.61
N ILE A 812 -4.77 19.12 14.05
CA ILE A 812 -3.91 20.31 14.19
C ILE A 812 -2.99 20.16 15.40
N ASP A 813 -3.55 19.82 16.56
CA ASP A 813 -2.82 19.70 17.83
C ASP A 813 -1.74 18.60 17.81
N LYS A 814 -1.91 17.58 16.96
CA LYS A 814 -0.94 16.48 16.77
C LYS A 814 0.13 16.73 15.71
N GLN A 815 0.09 17.82 14.96
CA GLN A 815 1.11 18.08 13.93
C GLN A 815 2.48 18.35 14.58
N LEU A 816 3.50 17.63 14.12
CA LEU A 816 4.87 17.80 14.58
C LEU A 816 5.47 19.12 14.03
N PRO A 817 6.45 19.75 14.71
CA PRO A 817 6.96 21.06 14.33
C PRO A 817 7.53 21.16 12.90
N ASN A 818 7.94 20.06 12.28
CA ASN A 818 8.42 20.00 10.90
C ASN A 818 7.31 19.83 9.85
N GLY A 819 6.08 19.52 10.27
CA GLY A 819 4.91 19.24 9.42
C GLY A 819 4.51 17.76 9.31
N ASP A 820 5.30 16.79 9.81
CA ASP A 820 4.90 15.38 9.88
C ASP A 820 3.81 15.16 10.97
N TRP A 821 3.26 13.96 11.03
CA TRP A 821 2.47 13.46 12.16
C TRP A 821 3.14 12.23 12.79
N PRO A 822 2.94 11.96 14.08
CA PRO A 822 3.54 10.82 14.76
C PRO A 822 3.09 9.48 14.14
N GLN A 823 3.97 8.48 14.22
CA GLN A 823 3.56 7.09 13.99
C GLN A 823 2.82 6.58 15.23
N GLU A 824 1.67 5.96 15.00
CA GLU A 824 0.81 5.37 16.03
C GLU A 824 0.49 3.92 15.60
N ASN A 825 -0.60 3.29 16.10
CA ASN A 825 -0.88 1.87 15.85
C ASN A 825 -1.03 1.52 14.35
N ILE A 826 -0.92 0.23 14.04
CA ILE A 826 -0.98 -0.30 12.68
C ILE A 826 -2.37 -0.11 12.04
N SER A 827 -2.42 0.37 10.80
CA SER A 827 -3.66 0.79 10.14
C SER A 827 -4.17 -0.16 9.05
N GLY A 828 -3.32 -1.00 8.47
CA GLY A 828 -3.69 -1.94 7.43
C GLY A 828 -4.03 -3.34 7.95
N VAL A 829 -4.94 -4.05 7.28
CA VAL A 829 -5.29 -5.45 7.56
C VAL A 829 -5.45 -6.23 6.25
N PHE A 830 -5.22 -7.54 6.28
CA PHE A 830 -5.72 -8.45 5.25
C PHE A 830 -6.20 -9.77 5.86
N ASN A 831 -7.21 -10.38 5.23
CA ASN A 831 -7.78 -11.68 5.60
C ASN A 831 -8.15 -11.80 7.09
N LYS A 832 -8.71 -10.70 7.63
CA LYS A 832 -9.16 -10.45 9.01
C LYS A 832 -8.07 -10.46 10.10
N SER A 833 -7.09 -11.34 10.03
CA SER A 833 -6.18 -11.66 11.14
C SER A 833 -4.78 -11.06 11.05
N CYS A 834 -4.36 -10.54 9.88
CA CYS A 834 -2.98 -10.11 9.68
C CYS A 834 -2.84 -8.60 9.45
N ALA A 835 -2.07 -7.92 10.29
CA ALA A 835 -1.81 -6.49 10.18
C ALA A 835 -0.68 -6.15 9.20
N ILE A 836 -0.75 -4.95 8.61
CA ILE A 836 0.24 -4.42 7.65
C ILE A 836 0.42 -2.89 7.79
N SER A 837 1.66 -2.43 7.70
CA SER A 837 2.05 -1.02 7.82
C SER A 837 1.71 -0.23 6.57
N TYR A 838 0.93 0.84 6.70
CA TYR A 838 0.66 1.81 5.62
C TYR A 838 1.29 3.17 5.94
N THR A 839 2.63 3.25 5.92
CA THR A 839 3.46 4.40 6.38
C THR A 839 2.93 5.78 5.96
N SER A 840 2.51 5.94 4.71
CA SER A 840 2.05 7.23 4.18
C SER A 840 0.71 7.72 4.75
N TYR A 841 -0.10 6.87 5.40
CA TYR A 841 -1.45 7.23 5.86
C TYR A 841 -1.43 8.40 6.84
N ARG A 842 -0.46 8.44 7.77
CA ARG A 842 -0.30 9.53 8.75
C ARG A 842 -0.02 10.89 8.12
N ASN A 843 0.41 10.94 6.87
CA ASN A 843 0.57 12.20 6.13
C ASN A 843 -0.60 12.45 5.18
N VAL A 844 -0.93 11.47 4.34
CA VAL A 844 -1.93 11.61 3.27
C VAL A 844 -3.31 11.93 3.82
N PHE A 845 -3.77 11.24 4.86
CA PHE A 845 -5.13 11.42 5.38
C PHE A 845 -5.32 12.74 6.15
N PRO A 846 -4.44 13.14 7.10
CA PRO A 846 -4.53 14.46 7.72
C PRO A 846 -4.50 15.61 6.71
N ILE A 847 -3.59 15.58 5.74
CA ILE A 847 -3.50 16.61 4.67
C ILE A 847 -4.82 16.69 3.88
N TRP A 848 -5.38 15.54 3.48
CA TRP A 848 -6.63 15.47 2.72
C TRP A 848 -7.81 15.99 3.56
N ALA A 849 -7.92 15.55 4.82
CA ALA A 849 -9.01 15.93 5.71
C ALA A 849 -9.01 17.43 6.04
N LEU A 850 -7.85 17.95 6.48
CA LEU A 850 -7.67 19.36 6.83
C LEU A 850 -7.92 20.28 5.63
N GLY A 851 -7.29 19.99 4.48
CA GLY A 851 -7.47 20.77 3.26
C GLY A 851 -8.90 20.75 2.73
N ARG A 852 -9.65 19.67 3.01
CA ARG A 852 -11.03 19.53 2.57
C ARG A 852 -12.05 20.13 3.54
N PHE A 853 -11.83 20.07 4.86
CA PHE A 853 -12.64 20.79 5.83
C PHE A 853 -12.60 22.30 5.55
N ALA A 854 -11.40 22.86 5.36
CA ALA A 854 -11.22 24.27 5.04
C ALA A 854 -12.04 24.70 3.82
N ARG A 855 -12.05 23.88 2.76
CA ARG A 855 -12.81 24.11 1.53
C ARG A 855 -14.34 24.06 1.70
N LEU A 856 -14.84 23.31 2.69
CA LEU A 856 -16.28 23.07 2.89
C LEU A 856 -16.91 23.98 3.94
N HIS A 857 -16.14 24.36 4.96
CA HIS A 857 -16.61 25.17 6.08
C HIS A 857 -15.82 26.49 6.22
N PRO A 858 -15.67 27.32 5.16
CA PRO A 858 -14.84 28.55 5.19
C PRO A 858 -15.38 29.64 6.14
N GLY A 859 -16.55 29.46 6.75
CA GLY A 859 -17.07 30.29 7.84
C GLY A 859 -16.64 29.82 9.25
N SER A 860 -16.02 28.64 9.38
CA SER A 860 -15.44 28.16 10.63
C SER A 860 -14.16 28.93 10.96
N ALA A 861 -13.97 29.28 12.23
CA ALA A 861 -12.71 29.86 12.71
C ALA A 861 -11.51 28.91 12.50
N LEU A 862 -11.73 27.59 12.56
CA LEU A 862 -10.71 26.57 12.37
C LEU A 862 -10.37 26.31 10.90
N ALA A 863 -11.21 26.74 9.94
CA ALA A 863 -10.93 26.51 8.51
C ALA A 863 -9.70 27.30 8.01
N GLY A 864 -9.51 28.52 8.52
CA GLY A 864 -8.54 29.48 8.00
C GLY A 864 -9.13 30.38 6.91
N LYS A 865 -8.43 31.49 6.61
CA LYS A 865 -8.90 32.54 5.68
C LYS A 865 -8.69 32.16 4.21
N LEU A 866 -9.44 31.17 3.74
CA LEU A 866 -9.78 31.06 2.32
C LEU A 866 -10.60 32.30 1.91
N GLN A 867 -9.98 33.25 1.20
CA GLN A 867 -10.75 34.34 0.61
C GLN A 867 -11.73 33.75 -0.42
N PRO A 868 -13.04 34.01 -0.29
CA PRO A 868 -13.98 33.57 -1.30
C PRO A 868 -13.65 34.28 -2.62
N ARG A 869 -13.51 33.53 -3.72
CA ARG A 869 -13.61 34.13 -5.05
C ARG A 869 -15.01 34.71 -5.14
N SER A 870 -15.10 36.04 -5.27
CA SER A 870 -16.36 36.72 -5.56
C SER A 870 -16.93 36.21 -6.88
N LEU A 871 -18.10 35.60 -6.83
CA LEU A 871 -18.95 35.37 -8.01
C LEU A 871 -19.58 36.71 -8.43
N HIS A 872 -18.73 37.64 -8.88
CA HIS A 872 -19.16 38.91 -9.46
C HIS A 872 -19.14 38.82 -10.98
N SER A 873 -20.35 38.69 -11.55
CA SER A 873 -20.77 39.28 -12.83
C SER A 873 -19.84 39.12 -14.04
N GLU A 874 -19.97 38.00 -14.75
CA GLU A 874 -19.56 37.94 -16.18
C GLU A 874 -20.53 38.73 -17.10
N GLU A 875 -21.68 39.19 -16.59
CA GLU A 875 -22.71 39.88 -17.39
C GLU A 875 -22.35 41.31 -17.85
N GLU A 876 -21.45 42.03 -17.15
CA GLU A 876 -21.12 43.43 -17.52
C GLU A 876 -20.19 43.56 -18.74
N ILE A 877 -19.57 42.47 -19.21
CA ILE A 877 -18.61 42.51 -20.34
C ILE A 877 -19.31 42.42 -21.71
N LEU A 878 -20.59 42.04 -21.77
CA LEU A 878 -21.36 41.93 -23.02
C LEU A 878 -22.20 43.19 -23.37
N ALA A 879 -22.16 44.23 -22.54
CA ALA A 879 -23.05 45.41 -22.64
C ALA A 879 -22.34 46.74 -23.01
N GLY A 880 -21.20 46.71 -23.70
CA GLY A 880 -20.44 47.94 -24.02
C GLY A 880 -19.51 47.84 -25.23
N GLY A 881 -20.04 47.83 -26.46
CA GLY A 881 -19.20 47.60 -27.65
C GLY A 881 -19.68 48.09 -29.03
N LYS A 882 -20.81 48.83 -29.13
CA LYS A 882 -21.25 49.45 -30.40
C LYS A 882 -21.94 50.80 -30.20
N ARG A 883 -21.23 51.88 -30.54
CA ARG A 883 -21.80 53.12 -31.09
C ARG A 883 -20.80 53.73 -32.06
N ASP A 884 -21.26 53.96 -33.28
CA ASP A 884 -20.45 54.52 -34.37
C ASP A 884 -20.22 56.03 -34.18
N GLY A 885 -19.04 56.51 -34.58
CA GLY A 885 -18.73 57.93 -34.59
C GLY A 885 -19.23 58.60 -35.87
N VAL A 886 -20.33 59.37 -35.77
CA VAL A 886 -20.81 60.27 -36.84
C VAL A 886 -20.61 61.71 -36.41
N LEU A 887 -20.08 62.54 -37.32
CA LEU A 887 -19.68 63.91 -37.05
C LEU A 887 -20.83 64.92 -37.24
N SER A 888 -20.90 65.88 -36.30
CA SER A 888 -21.38 67.27 -36.45
C SER A 888 -22.46 67.61 -37.50
N GLY A 889 -23.65 67.98 -37.02
CA GLY A 889 -24.65 68.77 -37.77
C GLY A 889 -25.47 69.63 -36.81
N SER A 890 -25.66 70.92 -37.13
CA SER A 890 -26.34 71.92 -36.28
C SER A 890 -27.86 72.02 -36.56
N PRO A 891 -28.67 72.60 -35.65
CA PRO A 891 -30.13 72.39 -35.63
C PRO A 891 -30.95 73.50 -36.29
N SER A 892 -32.17 73.16 -36.74
CA SER A 892 -33.31 74.08 -36.87
C SER A 892 -34.64 73.33 -37.11
N ALA A 893 -35.75 73.99 -36.74
CA ALA A 893 -37.16 73.63 -36.99
C ALA A 893 -37.63 72.26 -36.44
#